data_AF-A0A315WZ26-F1
#
_entry.id   AF-A0A315WZ26-F1
#
_cell.length_a   1.000
_cell.length_b   1.000
_cell.length_c   1.000
_cell.angle_alpha   90.00
_cell.angle_beta   90.00
_cell.angle_gamma   90.00
#
_symmetry.space_group_name_H-M   'P 1'
#
loop_
_entity.id
_entity.type
_entity.pdbx_description
1 polymer ?
#
loop_
_entity_poly.entity_id
_entity_poly.type
_entity_poly.pdbx_seq_one_letter_code
_entity_poly.pdbx_strand_id
1 'polypeptide(L)'
;MLERMPQFDTLKEENLERVKTDPIGLFLEQLDADQEFKDVPAEAADLSFMSREQRAETLWALFQEVKGEISGRTAHKRGETTKREVSGFSESVGLLKTLYADEEARTSYVDASQKYLQEIESINGDWEKYEALQKQIQEAEAAVDATAKKIFSSRGGSLSESDAILFEVNRRRLTKTRQELAVIVSENPELAAYAQYDNLRDYAQELNAGGFMWLPSRREALEQMETAALGGKPVLLSGESGTGKTRLVEEVAMTLTGRPVNQTPGKDVRFQDLIAKRDIGADGTVMNTYYRYGEIGEAVTGKATTLDEKPRHAGGIVADDEFNLLPAAEQTERLARIAAWTPGKRIKMPVTNEEVVVGTNFLYTAMVNLASERYARTKIPPEVLRKFAKVDLDYLKQTDTEPELYEAMLAALTDENGRLRAAVSEVAPQFEDREEVETAFKSGQEVKRTVRIRELQNQMVDANGRTQSAGGFLWRFSQAISEINKSFSHRETVLKARGEGQFVKDLIIDIGSLTSWLKEYRTIGNSQNLEAFIIDKLDKEFLSKQAYSAEDRLLVREFFRHFGITATPDGVEQAAKTQHQFANLTPVEIGKLSPRVRYKEIVNEELILTESYLINAEGERVEYKIEAYVEGKKHLTPGQVIKAKDSGEFVLYRGLSKKTGDPIFVPYKAQTEKPPRGRENDLVVSLEKAAEIMGADFLGPDAVEKSLGVRLEQRDVPAIPFSKEDLERAKELGQMLILRVSNAPDGDVLSMVKLNNLVKARLKKEKKGKALFEEAGWQKNEDFYTNEAPQTAWALVSKEIVPDSTSKNYLEQTELLSSYLRDQVFGNMSLPPEYAEALAEYEAAKGDIERIMNSDWREAAKRLSELKLNQLTRQLPIEAFYDILVRLLNNGERSLEKTYTWTGRRISDGLLVVVGLADADGADVGASRPGARYGYLGVSFSRSR
;
A
#
# COMPACT_ATOMS: atom_id res chain seq x y z
N MET A 1 -0.57 14.87 13.48
CA MET A 1 0.60 15.73 13.83
C MET A 1 0.30 16.94 14.74
N LEU A 2 -0.95 17.42 14.88
CA LEU A 2 -1.35 18.48 15.85
C LEU A 2 -1.05 18.11 17.33
N GLU A 3 -0.80 16.84 17.64
CA GLU A 3 -0.47 16.34 18.98
C GLU A 3 1.01 16.54 19.42
N ARG A 4 1.87 17.15 18.58
CA ARG A 4 3.28 17.44 18.92
C ARG A 4 3.64 18.94 18.94
N MET A 5 2.64 19.82 19.09
CA MET A 5 2.82 21.24 19.44
C MET A 5 2.47 21.44 20.94
N PRO A 6 3.06 22.43 21.62
CA PRO A 6 3.40 22.34 23.04
C PRO A 6 2.23 22.14 24.00
N GLN A 7 2.42 21.27 25.00
CA GLN A 7 1.87 21.47 26.34
C GLN A 7 2.67 22.58 27.04
N PHE A 8 2.36 23.83 26.72
CA PHE A 8 2.67 24.96 27.58
C PHE A 8 1.33 25.63 27.88
N ASP A 9 0.92 25.54 29.16
CA ASP A 9 -0.39 25.96 29.64
C ASP A 9 -0.75 27.38 29.18
N THR A 10 -1.98 27.52 28.65
CA THR A 10 -2.71 28.77 28.32
C THR A 10 -2.27 29.56 27.07
N LEU A 11 -2.44 28.99 25.87
CA LEU A 11 -2.45 29.80 24.63
C LEU A 11 -3.85 30.39 24.39
N LYS A 12 -3.95 31.73 24.34
CA LYS A 12 -5.14 32.47 23.86
C LYS A 12 -5.34 32.21 22.36
N GLU A 13 -6.57 32.31 21.84
CA GLU A 13 -6.90 32.11 20.40
C GLU A 13 -6.02 32.93 19.45
N GLU A 14 -5.60 34.15 19.82
CA GLU A 14 -4.67 34.98 19.02
C GLU A 14 -3.28 34.36 18.82
N ASN A 15 -2.83 33.47 19.70
CA ASN A 15 -1.53 32.82 19.59
C ASN A 15 -1.57 31.58 18.67
N LEU A 16 -2.73 30.98 18.41
CA LEU A 16 -2.83 29.77 17.57
C LEU A 16 -2.46 30.03 16.11
N GLU A 17 -2.82 31.18 15.55
CA GLU A 17 -2.45 31.55 14.18
C GLU A 17 -0.97 31.94 14.07
N ARG A 18 -0.39 32.58 15.09
CA ARG A 18 1.06 32.87 15.15
C ARG A 18 1.90 31.61 15.30
N VAL A 19 1.43 30.63 16.09
CA VAL A 19 2.08 29.30 16.23
C VAL A 19 2.20 28.59 14.88
N LYS A 20 1.19 28.73 14.01
CA LYS A 20 1.22 28.13 12.67
C LYS A 20 2.15 28.88 11.74
N THR A 21 2.09 30.21 11.73
CA THR A 21 2.74 31.04 10.71
C THR A 21 4.21 31.39 11.03
N ASP A 22 4.57 31.55 12.30
CA ASP A 22 5.91 31.90 12.77
C ASP A 22 6.19 31.37 14.19
N PRO A 23 6.39 30.05 14.35
CA PRO A 23 6.69 29.44 15.64
C PRO A 23 8.03 29.88 16.24
N ILE A 24 9.02 30.29 15.42
CA ILE A 24 10.32 30.76 15.94
C ILE A 24 10.17 32.12 16.61
N GLY A 25 9.46 33.06 15.98
CA GLY A 25 9.22 34.39 16.57
C GLY A 25 8.49 34.30 17.90
N LEU A 26 7.44 33.46 17.98
CA LEU A 26 6.73 33.22 19.23
C LEU A 26 7.63 32.59 20.30
N PHE A 27 8.48 31.64 19.93
CA PHE A 27 9.41 31.00 20.86
C PHE A 27 10.42 32.01 21.41
N LEU A 28 10.99 32.87 20.56
CA LEU A 28 11.91 33.92 20.99
C LEU A 28 11.25 34.94 21.92
N GLU A 29 10.00 35.33 21.67
CA GLU A 29 9.24 36.20 22.58
C GLU A 29 9.06 35.57 23.96
N GLN A 30 8.79 34.27 24.02
CA GLN A 30 8.67 33.52 25.28
C GLN A 30 10.04 33.36 25.98
N LEU A 31 11.10 33.18 25.20
CA LEU A 31 12.47 33.02 25.69
C LEU A 31 13.03 34.33 26.25
N ASP A 32 12.67 35.46 25.66
CA ASP A 32 12.99 36.82 26.17
C ASP A 32 12.15 37.21 27.40
N ALA A 33 11.03 36.53 27.65
CA ALA A 33 10.27 36.67 28.89
C ALA A 33 10.87 35.89 30.07
N ASP A 34 11.74 34.91 29.80
CA ASP A 34 12.48 34.16 30.82
C ASP A 34 13.68 34.98 31.33
N GLN A 35 13.78 35.14 32.65
CA GLN A 35 14.86 35.90 33.29
C GLN A 35 16.26 35.33 33.03
N GLU A 36 16.38 34.04 32.67
CA GLU A 36 17.67 33.39 32.40
C GLU A 36 18.22 33.72 31.01
N PHE A 37 17.37 33.99 30.02
CA PHE A 37 17.77 34.13 28.60
C PHE A 37 17.47 35.49 27.98
N LYS A 38 16.75 36.35 28.71
CA LYS A 38 16.46 37.73 28.34
C LYS A 38 17.71 38.54 28.01
N ASP A 39 18.79 38.34 28.75
CA ASP A 39 20.02 39.12 28.62
C ASP A 39 21.05 38.50 27.66
N VAL A 40 20.73 37.39 26.99
CA VAL A 40 21.59 36.79 25.96
C VAL A 40 21.50 37.63 24.68
N PRO A 41 22.57 38.33 24.26
CA PRO A 41 22.55 39.19 23.09
C PRO A 41 22.62 38.36 21.80
N ALA A 42 22.16 38.94 20.69
CA ALA A 42 22.45 38.41 19.36
C ALA A 42 23.98 38.37 19.15
N GLU A 43 24.49 37.25 18.67
CA GLU A 43 25.92 37.06 18.41
C GLU A 43 26.34 37.77 17.10
N ALA A 44 27.49 38.45 17.12
CA ALA A 44 28.05 39.07 15.91
C ALA A 44 28.72 38.00 15.03
N ALA A 45 27.91 37.25 14.28
CA ALA A 45 28.38 36.22 13.36
C ALA A 45 28.37 36.72 11.90
N ASP A 46 29.47 36.53 11.18
CA ASP A 46 29.51 36.73 9.72
C ASP A 46 28.90 35.50 9.03
N LEU A 47 27.69 35.67 8.49
CA LEU A 47 26.94 34.62 7.80
C LEU A 47 26.94 34.80 6.28
N SER A 48 27.81 35.67 5.74
CA SER A 48 27.86 35.99 4.30
C SER A 48 28.26 34.80 3.41
N PHE A 49 28.87 33.78 4.00
CA PHE A 49 29.20 32.53 3.31
C PHE A 49 27.98 31.62 3.05
N MET A 50 26.83 31.93 3.65
CA MET A 50 25.57 31.19 3.46
C MET A 50 24.58 31.99 2.60
N SER A 51 23.87 31.31 1.70
CA SER A 51 22.71 31.90 1.02
C SER A 51 21.57 32.18 2.01
N ARG A 52 20.60 33.03 1.63
CA ARG A 52 19.41 33.29 2.47
C ARG A 52 18.62 32.00 2.78
N GLU A 53 18.54 31.07 1.82
CA GLU A 53 17.86 29.78 1.98
C GLU A 53 18.62 28.86 2.96
N GLN A 54 19.96 28.84 2.89
CA GLN A 54 20.79 28.11 3.84
C GLN A 54 20.68 28.69 5.26
N ARG A 55 20.66 30.02 5.39
CA ARG A 55 20.41 30.69 6.67
C ARG A 55 19.03 30.34 7.22
N ALA A 56 17.99 30.27 6.38
CA ALA A 56 16.65 29.87 6.78
C ALA A 56 16.57 28.40 7.27
N GLU A 57 17.21 27.45 6.59
CA GLU A 57 17.27 26.06 7.08
C GLU A 57 18.08 25.94 8.38
N THR A 58 19.14 26.74 8.52
CA THR A 58 19.97 26.78 9.74
C THR A 58 19.19 27.37 10.91
N LEU A 59 18.43 28.45 10.68
CA LEU A 59 17.51 29.05 11.63
C LEU A 59 16.51 28.01 12.18
N TRP A 60 15.90 27.21 11.30
CA TRP A 60 14.96 26.16 11.71
C TRP A 60 15.62 25.05 12.53
N ALA A 61 16.80 24.55 12.10
CA ALA A 61 17.47 23.48 12.84
C ALA A 61 17.93 23.92 14.22
N LEU A 62 18.52 25.12 14.32
CA LEU A 62 18.97 25.68 15.59
C LEU A 62 17.80 25.93 16.55
N PHE A 63 16.64 26.33 16.02
CA PHE A 63 15.42 26.43 16.81
C PHE A 63 15.03 25.09 17.45
N GLN A 64 15.06 23.98 16.69
CA GLN A 64 14.71 22.66 17.23
C GLN A 64 15.72 22.16 18.26
N GLU A 65 17.02 22.41 18.04
CA GLU A 65 18.10 22.11 18.98
C GLU A 65 17.89 22.85 20.31
N VAL A 66 17.79 24.19 20.25
CA VAL A 66 17.60 25.04 21.43
C VAL A 66 16.32 24.67 22.18
N LYS A 67 15.22 24.42 21.46
CA LYS A 67 13.95 23.98 22.06
C LYS A 67 14.09 22.62 22.77
N GLY A 68 14.77 21.66 22.14
CA GLY A 68 15.04 20.34 22.69
C GLY A 68 15.80 20.45 24.02
N GLU A 69 16.87 21.25 24.05
CA GLU A 69 17.69 21.44 25.24
C GLU A 69 16.93 22.11 26.41
N ILE A 70 16.11 23.15 26.13
CA ILE A 70 15.27 23.80 27.16
C ILE A 70 14.27 22.81 27.77
N SER A 71 13.60 22.02 26.92
CA SER A 71 12.62 21.03 27.38
C SER A 71 13.27 19.89 28.19
N GLY A 72 14.48 19.47 27.80
CA GLY A 72 15.29 18.49 28.54
C GLY A 72 15.69 18.99 29.95
N ARG A 73 16.00 20.28 30.09
CA ARG A 73 16.33 20.91 31.40
C ARG A 73 15.13 20.98 32.35
N THR A 74 13.93 21.21 31.84
CA THR A 74 12.71 21.20 32.67
C THR A 74 12.44 19.81 33.26
N ALA A 75 12.81 18.75 32.55
CA ALA A 75 12.78 17.37 33.06
C ALA A 75 13.95 17.04 34.02
N HIS A 76 15.14 17.63 33.80
CA HIS A 76 16.36 17.38 34.60
C HIS A 76 16.49 18.22 35.88
N LYS A 77 15.64 19.23 36.15
CA LYS A 77 15.60 19.95 37.45
C LYS A 77 15.29 19.08 38.69
N ARG A 78 15.27 17.74 38.56
CA ARG A 78 15.29 16.73 39.65
C ARG A 78 16.68 16.14 39.95
N GLY A 79 17.75 16.55 39.27
CA GLY A 79 19.13 16.13 39.54
C GLY A 79 20.14 17.21 39.10
N GLU A 80 21.18 17.41 39.89
CA GLU A 80 22.16 18.51 39.78
C GLU A 80 22.70 18.75 38.37
N THR A 81 22.63 19.99 37.88
CA THR A 81 23.15 20.42 36.58
C THR A 81 24.40 21.29 36.76
N THR A 82 25.46 21.01 36.00
CA THR A 82 26.80 21.63 36.12
C THR A 82 26.95 22.92 35.30
N LYS A 83 27.64 23.93 35.84
CA LYS A 83 27.87 25.27 35.23
C LYS A 83 28.48 25.31 33.82
N ARG A 84 29.03 24.21 33.29
CA ARG A 84 29.69 24.15 31.96
C ARG A 84 28.69 24.01 30.80
N GLU A 85 27.47 23.58 31.08
CA GLU A 85 26.38 23.44 30.09
C GLU A 85 25.66 24.77 29.81
N VAL A 86 25.87 25.79 30.64
CA VAL A 86 25.16 27.09 30.52
C VAL A 86 25.77 27.98 29.43
N SER A 87 27.08 27.90 29.14
CA SER A 87 27.75 28.81 28.19
C SER A 87 27.56 28.43 26.72
N GLY A 88 27.66 27.14 26.36
CA GLY A 88 27.42 26.70 24.97
C GLY A 88 25.97 26.92 24.54
N PHE A 89 25.04 26.80 25.49
CA PHE A 89 23.63 27.07 25.27
C PHE A 89 23.35 28.56 24.98
N SER A 90 24.03 29.48 25.67
CA SER A 90 23.88 30.92 25.40
C SER A 90 24.43 31.33 24.02
N GLU A 91 25.44 30.63 23.50
CA GLU A 91 25.96 30.85 22.14
C GLU A 91 24.91 30.41 21.10
N SER A 92 24.34 29.21 21.22
CA SER A 92 23.26 28.74 20.32
C SER A 92 22.03 29.64 20.35
N VAL A 93 21.62 30.14 21.52
CA VAL A 93 20.53 31.11 21.64
C VAL A 93 20.90 32.45 21.00
N GLY A 94 22.13 32.93 21.19
CA GLY A 94 22.64 34.17 20.58
C GLY A 94 22.64 34.09 19.05
N LEU A 95 23.13 32.98 18.48
CA LEU A 95 23.12 32.71 17.05
C LEU A 95 21.69 32.58 16.49
N LEU A 96 20.77 31.95 17.24
CA LEU A 96 19.36 31.84 16.86
C LEU A 96 18.71 33.23 16.74
N LYS A 97 18.96 34.12 17.71
CA LYS A 97 18.51 35.52 17.66
C LYS A 97 19.11 36.27 16.47
N THR A 98 20.39 36.06 16.16
CA THR A 98 21.06 36.67 15.00
C THR A 98 20.42 36.23 13.67
N LEU A 99 20.21 34.92 13.49
CA LEU A 99 19.59 34.37 12.28
C LEU A 99 18.14 34.84 12.11
N TYR A 100 17.39 34.98 13.20
CA TYR A 100 16.00 35.45 13.15
C TYR A 100 15.89 36.97 12.89
N ALA A 101 16.89 37.75 13.35
CA ALA A 101 16.97 39.19 13.08
C ALA A 101 17.33 39.52 11.62
N ASP A 102 17.90 38.56 10.88
CA ASP A 102 18.13 38.67 9.44
C ASP A 102 16.80 38.58 8.68
N GLU A 103 16.38 39.69 8.07
CA GLU A 103 15.11 39.79 7.37
C GLU A 103 15.01 38.87 6.15
N GLU A 104 16.12 38.63 5.45
CA GLU A 104 16.13 37.74 4.28
C GLU A 104 15.96 36.27 4.71
N ALA A 105 16.66 35.86 5.77
CA ALA A 105 16.56 34.51 6.32
C ALA A 105 15.16 34.25 6.90
N ARG A 106 14.62 35.20 7.68
CA ARG A 106 13.28 35.10 8.27
C ARG A 106 12.20 35.02 7.21
N THR A 107 12.26 35.85 6.16
CA THR A 107 11.27 35.83 5.07
C THR A 107 11.31 34.50 4.33
N SER A 108 12.51 34.02 3.97
CA SER A 108 12.70 32.73 3.30
C SER A 108 12.18 31.56 4.15
N TYR A 109 12.37 31.62 5.47
CA TYR A 109 11.84 30.65 6.43
C TYR A 109 10.30 30.66 6.47
N VAL A 110 9.69 31.84 6.63
CA VAL A 110 8.21 31.96 6.73
C VAL A 110 7.55 31.48 5.44
N ASP A 111 8.09 31.85 4.28
CA ASP A 111 7.58 31.39 2.97
C ASP A 111 7.66 29.86 2.84
N ALA A 112 8.78 29.24 3.25
CA ALA A 112 8.93 27.79 3.25
C ALA A 112 7.98 27.10 4.24
N SER A 113 7.77 27.69 5.42
CA SER A 113 6.83 27.18 6.44
C SER A 113 5.38 27.23 5.94
N GLN A 114 4.98 28.30 5.25
CA GLN A 114 3.64 28.41 4.66
C GLN A 114 3.41 27.38 3.56
N LYS A 115 4.39 27.18 2.65
CA LYS A 115 4.31 26.12 1.63
C LYS A 115 4.16 24.74 2.24
N TYR A 116 4.91 24.46 3.31
CA TYR A 116 4.81 23.22 4.08
C TYR A 116 3.39 23.01 4.64
N LEU A 117 2.79 24.04 5.24
CA LEU A 117 1.43 23.95 5.78
C LEU A 117 0.38 23.72 4.69
N GLN A 118 0.50 24.41 3.56
CA GLN A 118 -0.41 24.24 2.42
C GLN A 118 -0.37 22.80 1.88
N GLU A 119 0.83 22.21 1.83
CA GLU A 119 1.02 20.82 1.41
C GLU A 119 0.40 19.82 2.40
N ILE A 120 0.57 20.03 3.70
CA ILE A 120 -0.09 19.19 4.70
C ILE A 120 -1.62 19.29 4.56
N GLU A 121 -2.14 20.50 4.36
CA GLU A 121 -3.59 20.69 4.17
C GLU A 121 -4.10 19.99 2.91
N SER A 122 -3.33 19.93 1.82
CA SER A 122 -3.73 19.25 0.57
C SER A 122 -3.85 17.73 0.73
N ILE A 123 -3.01 17.12 1.58
CA ILE A 123 -2.97 15.67 1.77
C ILE A 123 -3.67 15.18 3.05
N ASN A 124 -4.15 16.07 3.94
CA ASN A 124 -4.51 15.76 5.33
C ASN A 124 -5.48 14.55 5.48
N GLY A 125 -6.49 14.43 4.63
CA GLY A 125 -7.46 13.32 4.71
C GLY A 125 -6.92 11.97 4.26
N ASP A 126 -5.97 11.94 3.33
CA ASP A 126 -5.30 10.72 2.89
C ASP A 126 -4.06 10.41 3.74
N TRP A 127 -3.44 11.45 4.31
CA TRP A 127 -2.36 11.34 5.28
C TRP A 127 -2.82 10.66 6.57
N GLU A 128 -4.00 11.01 7.10
CA GLU A 128 -4.54 10.31 8.29
C GLU A 128 -4.74 8.81 8.05
N LYS A 129 -5.18 8.43 6.84
CA LYS A 129 -5.29 7.02 6.43
C LYS A 129 -3.93 6.37 6.31
N TYR A 130 -2.97 7.06 5.69
CA TYR A 130 -1.59 6.60 5.56
C TYR A 130 -0.95 6.38 6.93
N GLU A 131 -1.01 7.37 7.83
CA GLU A 131 -0.47 7.31 9.19
C GLU A 131 -1.14 6.17 9.98
N ALA A 132 -2.46 5.98 9.84
CA ALA A 132 -3.17 4.86 10.46
C ALA A 132 -2.69 3.50 9.92
N LEU A 133 -2.47 3.36 8.60
CA LEU A 133 -1.97 2.12 8.01
C LEU A 133 -0.49 1.87 8.35
N GLN A 134 0.36 2.89 8.34
CA GLN A 134 1.76 2.79 8.70
C GLN A 134 1.91 2.41 10.17
N LYS A 135 1.09 3.00 11.06
CA LYS A 135 1.00 2.57 12.45
C LYS A 135 0.56 1.11 12.58
N GLN A 136 -0.44 0.68 11.81
CA GLN A 136 -0.84 -0.73 11.79
C GLN A 136 0.26 -1.66 11.27
N ILE A 137 1.07 -1.20 10.30
CA ILE A 137 2.25 -1.93 9.81
C ILE A 137 3.28 -2.04 10.94
N GLN A 138 3.64 -0.94 11.60
CA GLN A 138 4.60 -0.96 12.72
C GLN A 138 4.11 -1.85 13.86
N GLU A 139 2.82 -1.80 14.21
CA GLU A 139 2.21 -2.68 15.21
C GLU A 139 2.24 -4.15 14.75
N ALA A 140 1.99 -4.43 13.48
CA ALA A 140 2.03 -5.78 12.92
C ALA A 140 3.48 -6.31 12.84
N GLU A 141 4.45 -5.50 12.43
CA GLU A 141 5.89 -5.81 12.45
C GLU A 141 6.32 -6.13 13.88
N ALA A 142 6.05 -5.25 14.84
CA ALA A 142 6.38 -5.50 16.24
C ALA A 142 5.70 -6.76 16.79
N ALA A 143 4.49 -7.09 16.34
CA ALA A 143 3.80 -8.33 16.72
C ALA A 143 4.42 -9.57 16.05
N VAL A 144 4.86 -9.48 14.79
CA VAL A 144 5.66 -10.52 14.13
C VAL A 144 6.96 -10.72 14.88
N ASP A 145 7.72 -9.67 15.16
CA ASP A 145 8.99 -9.74 15.88
C ASP A 145 8.81 -10.32 17.29
N ALA A 146 7.77 -9.88 18.02
CA ALA A 146 7.48 -10.40 19.36
C ALA A 146 7.11 -11.88 19.34
N THR A 147 6.31 -12.32 18.37
CA THR A 147 5.96 -13.75 18.21
C THR A 147 7.14 -14.57 17.71
N ALA A 148 7.95 -14.05 16.78
CA ALA A 148 9.19 -14.65 16.31
C ALA A 148 10.17 -14.84 17.47
N LYS A 149 10.38 -13.79 18.28
CA LYS A 149 11.21 -13.82 19.49
C LYS A 149 10.69 -14.82 20.51
N LYS A 150 9.38 -14.87 20.75
CA LYS A 150 8.77 -15.84 21.67
C LYS A 150 8.98 -17.27 21.18
N ILE A 151 8.75 -17.53 19.89
CA ILE A 151 9.01 -18.85 19.30
C ILE A 151 10.50 -19.17 19.40
N PHE A 152 11.37 -18.23 19.03
CA PHE A 152 12.82 -18.38 19.06
C PHE A 152 13.34 -18.70 20.47
N SER A 153 12.86 -17.99 21.50
CA SER A 153 13.23 -18.21 22.89
C SER A 153 12.55 -19.42 23.56
N SER A 154 11.55 -20.03 22.92
CA SER A 154 10.92 -21.28 23.37
C SER A 154 11.41 -22.53 22.63
N ARG A 155 12.36 -22.37 21.69
CA ARG A 155 12.97 -23.49 20.96
C ARG A 155 13.60 -24.48 21.94
N GLY A 156 13.19 -25.75 21.83
CA GLY A 156 13.61 -26.83 22.72
C GLY A 156 12.58 -27.24 23.77
N GLY A 157 11.49 -26.49 23.92
CA GLY A 157 10.24 -26.94 24.54
C GLY A 157 9.19 -27.39 23.52
N SER A 158 7.98 -27.72 23.96
CA SER A 158 6.85 -27.91 23.05
C SER A 158 6.48 -26.57 22.42
N LEU A 159 6.66 -26.44 21.10
CA LEU A 159 6.19 -25.28 20.36
C LEU A 159 4.67 -25.17 20.57
N SER A 160 4.19 -24.02 21.05
CA SER A 160 2.75 -23.82 21.14
C SER A 160 2.17 -23.70 19.74
N GLU A 161 1.21 -24.57 19.40
CA GLU A 161 0.45 -24.46 18.15
C GLU A 161 -0.18 -23.06 18.02
N SER A 162 -0.59 -22.47 19.14
CA SER A 162 -1.09 -21.09 19.17
C SER A 162 -0.04 -20.06 18.74
N ASP A 163 1.22 -20.22 19.13
CA ASP A 163 2.28 -19.25 18.82
C ASP A 163 2.67 -19.33 17.34
N ALA A 164 2.72 -20.54 16.78
CA ALA A 164 2.95 -20.74 15.34
C ALA A 164 1.81 -20.18 14.49
N ILE A 165 0.55 -20.40 14.90
CA ILE A 165 -0.63 -19.82 14.24
C ILE A 165 -0.62 -18.29 14.36
N LEU A 166 -0.33 -17.74 15.54
CA LEU A 166 -0.26 -16.29 15.76
C LEU A 166 0.84 -15.64 14.92
N PHE A 167 2.01 -16.25 14.80
CA PHE A 167 3.07 -15.77 13.93
C PHE A 167 2.61 -15.70 12.46
N GLU A 168 1.97 -16.75 11.94
CA GLU A 168 1.46 -16.76 10.56
C GLU A 168 0.29 -15.76 10.36
N VAL A 169 -0.58 -15.61 11.35
CA VAL A 169 -1.67 -14.62 11.34
C VAL A 169 -1.11 -13.19 11.31
N ASN A 170 -0.13 -12.89 12.15
CA ASN A 170 0.53 -11.57 12.18
C ASN A 170 1.28 -11.30 10.88
N ARG A 171 1.96 -12.30 10.32
CA ARG A 171 2.66 -12.18 9.03
C ARG A 171 1.67 -11.88 7.89
N ARG A 172 0.55 -12.60 7.82
CA ARG A 172 -0.50 -12.34 6.81
C ARG A 172 -1.14 -10.97 6.98
N ARG A 173 -1.37 -10.54 8.23
CA ARG A 173 -1.86 -9.19 8.54
C ARG A 173 -0.88 -8.13 8.05
N LEU A 174 0.41 -8.29 8.35
CA LEU A 174 1.48 -7.40 7.88
C LEU A 174 1.50 -7.31 6.34
N THR A 175 1.46 -8.45 5.64
CA THR A 175 1.39 -8.47 4.17
C THR A 175 0.15 -7.75 3.64
N LYS A 176 -1.02 -7.99 4.22
CA LYS A 176 -2.28 -7.35 3.82
C LYS A 176 -2.22 -5.83 4.03
N THR A 177 -1.77 -5.36 5.20
CA THR A 177 -1.67 -3.93 5.48
C THR A 177 -0.64 -3.25 4.59
N ARG A 178 0.51 -3.89 4.31
CA ARG A 178 1.49 -3.40 3.32
C ARG A 178 0.88 -3.27 1.91
N GLN A 179 0.02 -4.21 1.49
CA GLN A 179 -0.70 -4.13 0.22
C GLN A 179 -1.73 -2.99 0.21
N GLU A 180 -2.51 -2.82 1.28
CA GLU A 180 -3.46 -1.70 1.42
C GLU A 180 -2.72 -0.35 1.36
N LEU A 181 -1.58 -0.22 2.04
CA LEU A 181 -0.75 0.98 1.98
C LEU A 181 -0.25 1.25 0.55
N ALA A 182 0.23 0.23 -0.15
CA ALA A 182 0.73 0.34 -1.52
C ALA A 182 -0.36 0.83 -2.50
N VAL A 183 -1.61 0.40 -2.31
CA VAL A 183 -2.75 0.87 -3.12
C VAL A 183 -2.99 2.36 -2.92
N ILE A 184 -3.14 2.82 -1.66
CA ILE A 184 -3.40 4.24 -1.38
C ILE A 184 -2.26 5.13 -1.88
N VAL A 185 -1.01 4.69 -1.67
CA VAL A 185 0.18 5.37 -2.19
C VAL A 185 0.18 5.43 -3.73
N SER A 186 -0.29 4.38 -4.42
CA SER A 186 -0.35 4.38 -5.88
C SER A 186 -1.44 5.28 -6.47
N GLU A 187 -2.50 5.56 -5.72
CA GLU A 187 -3.65 6.36 -6.17
C GLU A 187 -3.43 7.87 -6.00
N ASN A 188 -2.61 8.29 -5.03
CA ASN A 188 -2.33 9.69 -4.73
C ASN A 188 -0.82 10.01 -4.86
N PRO A 189 -0.38 10.66 -5.95
CA PRO A 189 1.02 11.00 -6.19
C PRO A 189 1.65 11.94 -5.16
N GLU A 190 0.88 12.86 -4.57
CA GLU A 190 1.38 13.75 -3.51
C GLU A 190 1.61 12.96 -2.22
N LEU A 191 0.66 12.09 -1.87
CA LEU A 191 0.83 11.18 -0.74
C LEU A 191 2.02 10.25 -0.96
N ALA A 192 2.24 9.74 -2.18
CA ALA A 192 3.38 8.89 -2.50
C ALA A 192 4.72 9.59 -2.27
N ALA A 193 4.80 10.86 -2.68
CA ALA A 193 5.97 11.68 -2.42
C ALA A 193 6.16 11.92 -0.92
N TYR A 194 5.11 12.30 -0.21
CA TYR A 194 5.21 12.54 1.23
C TYR A 194 5.57 11.26 2.01
N ALA A 195 4.98 10.11 1.65
CA ALA A 195 5.33 8.80 2.20
C ALA A 195 6.80 8.46 1.98
N GLN A 196 7.33 8.75 0.79
CA GLN A 196 8.75 8.54 0.51
C GLN A 196 9.64 9.48 1.31
N TYR A 197 9.23 10.73 1.54
CA TYR A 197 9.91 11.62 2.46
C TYR A 197 9.95 11.07 3.88
N ASP A 198 8.83 10.53 4.36
CA ASP A 198 8.74 9.91 5.69
C ASP A 198 9.71 8.73 5.82
N ASN A 199 9.79 7.87 4.79
CA ASN A 199 10.78 6.78 4.72
C ASN A 199 12.23 7.29 4.79
N LEU A 200 12.57 8.34 4.02
CA LEU A 200 13.92 8.94 4.03
C LEU A 200 14.27 9.51 5.41
N ARG A 201 13.30 10.13 6.08
CA ARG A 201 13.46 10.64 7.44
C ARG A 201 13.70 9.49 8.43
N ASP A 202 12.94 8.40 8.33
CA ASP A 202 13.13 7.22 9.17
C ASP A 202 14.53 6.62 8.96
N TYR A 203 14.99 6.49 7.70
CA TYR A 203 16.36 6.04 7.42
C TYR A 203 17.43 6.97 8.01
N ALA A 204 17.22 8.28 7.93
CA ALA A 204 18.14 9.25 8.54
C ALA A 204 18.20 9.09 10.07
N GLN A 205 17.05 8.87 10.71
CA GLN A 205 16.96 8.62 12.16
C GLN A 205 17.64 7.30 12.55
N GLU A 206 17.36 6.21 11.86
CA GLU A 206 17.99 4.90 12.09
C GLU A 206 19.52 4.99 11.92
N LEU A 207 19.98 5.70 10.87
CA LEU A 207 21.40 5.93 10.62
C LEU A 207 22.08 6.79 11.69
N ASN A 208 21.37 7.75 12.30
CA ASN A 208 21.92 8.58 13.38
C ASN A 208 21.91 7.82 14.73
N ALA A 209 20.87 7.03 15.01
CA ALA A 209 20.73 6.31 16.27
C ALA A 209 21.61 5.05 16.36
N GLY A 210 21.64 4.26 15.28
CA GLY A 210 22.29 2.94 15.26
C GLY A 210 23.37 2.77 14.19
N GLY A 211 23.59 3.75 13.31
CA GLY A 211 24.56 3.59 12.21
C GLY A 211 24.20 2.48 11.23
N PHE A 212 22.93 2.08 11.18
CA PHE A 212 22.39 1.06 10.28
C PHE A 212 21.02 1.53 9.79
N MET A 213 20.69 1.23 8.54
CA MET A 213 19.40 1.59 7.92
C MET A 213 18.67 0.33 7.51
N TRP A 214 17.41 0.19 7.94
CA TRP A 214 16.52 -0.90 7.56
C TRP A 214 15.87 -0.64 6.19
N LEU A 215 16.72 -0.56 5.17
CA LEU A 215 16.32 -0.48 3.76
C LEU A 215 15.54 -1.75 3.35
N PRO A 216 14.71 -1.69 2.29
CA PRO A 216 13.84 -2.81 1.90
C PRO A 216 14.61 -4.14 1.72
N SER A 217 15.75 -4.12 1.02
CA SER A 217 16.59 -5.32 0.85
C SER A 217 17.17 -5.88 2.17
N ARG A 218 17.36 -5.02 3.19
CA ARG A 218 17.89 -5.43 4.50
C ARG A 218 16.80 -5.99 5.40
N ARG A 219 15.58 -5.45 5.32
CA ARG A 219 14.40 -6.04 5.95
C ARG A 219 14.07 -7.41 5.37
N GLU A 220 14.16 -7.57 4.05
CA GLU A 220 13.96 -8.87 3.40
C GLU A 220 14.97 -9.92 3.91
N ALA A 221 16.24 -9.53 4.04
CA ALA A 221 17.27 -10.42 4.58
C ALA A 221 16.99 -10.80 6.06
N LEU A 222 16.51 -9.87 6.88
CA LEU A 222 16.05 -10.15 8.26
C LEU A 222 14.93 -11.20 8.25
N GLU A 223 13.87 -11.00 7.47
CA GLU A 223 12.73 -11.94 7.39
C GLU A 223 13.18 -13.36 6.99
N GLN A 224 14.14 -13.47 6.06
CA GLN A 224 14.74 -14.75 5.66
C GLN A 224 15.56 -15.39 6.81
N MET A 225 16.36 -14.59 7.52
CA MET A 225 17.14 -15.05 8.67
C MET A 225 16.26 -15.50 9.84
N GLU A 226 15.17 -14.78 10.13
CA GLU A 226 14.20 -15.15 11.15
C GLU A 226 13.52 -16.47 10.81
N THR A 227 13.06 -16.63 9.56
CA THR A 227 12.46 -17.89 9.09
C THR A 227 13.43 -19.06 9.25
N ALA A 228 14.69 -18.87 8.90
CA ALA A 228 15.73 -19.88 9.08
C ALA A 228 16.00 -20.19 10.57
N ALA A 229 16.03 -19.16 11.40
CA ALA A 229 16.25 -19.24 12.84
C ALA A 229 15.13 -20.03 13.53
N LEU A 230 13.87 -19.86 13.14
CA LEU A 230 12.73 -20.62 13.67
C LEU A 230 12.89 -22.13 13.40
N GLY A 231 13.46 -22.50 12.24
CA GLY A 231 13.75 -23.89 11.89
C GLY A 231 14.90 -24.54 12.68
N GLY A 232 15.60 -23.78 13.53
CA GLY A 232 16.75 -24.26 14.31
C GLY A 232 17.97 -24.64 13.45
N LYS A 233 17.94 -24.31 12.16
CA LYS A 233 19.05 -24.56 11.24
C LYS A 233 20.11 -23.47 11.39
N PRO A 234 21.40 -23.81 11.30
CA PRO A 234 22.45 -22.84 11.07
C PRO A 234 22.13 -21.96 9.85
N VAL A 235 22.50 -20.68 9.90
CA VAL A 235 22.32 -19.73 8.80
C VAL A 235 23.66 -19.50 8.11
N LEU A 236 23.67 -19.54 6.78
CA LEU A 236 24.79 -19.13 5.95
C LEU A 236 24.41 -17.82 5.25
N LEU A 237 25.07 -16.74 5.64
CA LEU A 237 24.92 -15.45 4.99
C LEU A 237 26.02 -15.31 3.93
N SER A 238 25.61 -15.38 2.66
CA SER A 238 26.50 -15.25 1.51
C SER A 238 26.42 -13.86 0.91
N GLY A 239 27.55 -13.26 0.52
CA GLY A 239 27.55 -11.97 -0.17
C GLY A 239 28.96 -11.45 -0.39
N GLU A 240 29.17 -10.52 -1.31
CA GLU A 240 30.49 -9.93 -1.56
C GLU A 240 30.98 -9.07 -0.37
N SER A 241 32.27 -8.74 -0.34
CA SER A 241 32.85 -7.85 0.69
C SER A 241 32.21 -6.45 0.66
N GLY A 242 31.94 -5.85 1.81
CA GLY A 242 31.35 -4.50 1.87
C GLY A 242 29.82 -4.43 1.68
N THR A 243 29.13 -5.56 1.57
CA THR A 243 27.65 -5.64 1.49
C THR A 243 26.94 -5.39 2.84
N GLY A 244 27.67 -5.40 3.96
CA GLY A 244 27.12 -5.16 5.30
C GLY A 244 26.74 -6.42 6.09
N LYS A 245 27.25 -7.61 5.73
CA LYS A 245 26.95 -8.89 6.39
C LYS A 245 27.10 -8.85 7.91
N THR A 246 28.26 -8.42 8.41
CA THR A 246 28.57 -8.38 9.84
C THR A 246 27.59 -7.49 10.60
N ARG A 247 27.34 -6.28 10.07
CA ARG A 247 26.40 -5.32 10.68
C ARG A 247 24.97 -5.88 10.70
N LEU A 248 24.52 -6.54 9.63
CA LEU A 248 23.21 -7.18 9.60
C LEU A 248 23.06 -8.26 10.69
N VAL A 249 24.08 -9.10 10.87
CA VAL A 249 24.05 -10.16 11.92
C VAL A 249 24.02 -9.56 13.32
N GLU A 250 24.76 -8.48 13.58
CA GLU A 250 24.72 -7.75 14.85
C GLU A 250 23.32 -7.21 15.15
N GLU A 251 22.68 -6.58 14.16
CA GLU A 251 21.33 -6.06 14.29
C GLU A 251 20.31 -7.18 14.50
N VAL A 252 20.41 -8.29 13.76
CA VAL A 252 19.56 -9.48 13.96
C VAL A 252 19.73 -10.05 15.38
N ALA A 253 20.95 -10.08 15.91
CA ALA A 253 21.20 -10.54 17.28
C ALA A 253 20.53 -9.62 18.32
N MET A 254 20.61 -8.31 18.12
CA MET A 254 19.91 -7.34 18.97
C MET A 254 18.39 -7.49 18.88
N THR A 255 17.82 -7.64 17.69
CA THR A 255 16.38 -7.82 17.49
C THR A 255 15.87 -9.12 18.15
N LEU A 256 16.48 -10.26 17.82
CA LEU A 256 16.00 -11.57 18.28
C LEU A 256 16.31 -11.86 19.75
N THR A 257 17.46 -11.40 20.24
CA THR A 257 17.94 -11.80 21.58
C THR A 257 18.07 -10.64 22.57
N GLY A 258 18.03 -9.39 22.10
CA GLY A 258 18.32 -8.21 22.92
C GLY A 258 19.78 -8.14 23.38
N ARG A 259 20.69 -8.86 22.71
CA ARG A 259 22.09 -9.00 23.10
C ARG A 259 23.00 -8.90 21.88
N PRO A 260 24.24 -8.41 22.07
CA PRO A 260 25.24 -8.42 21.03
C PRO A 260 25.60 -9.86 20.64
N VAL A 261 26.05 -10.00 19.40
CA VAL A 261 26.48 -11.28 18.84
C VAL A 261 27.78 -11.78 19.49
N ASN A 262 27.91 -13.10 19.63
CA ASN A 262 29.17 -13.75 19.97
C ASN A 262 30.03 -13.88 18.70
N GLN A 263 30.89 -12.89 18.44
CA GLN A 263 31.73 -12.85 17.25
C GLN A 263 32.98 -13.70 17.43
N THR A 264 33.24 -14.62 16.50
CA THR A 264 34.45 -15.45 16.56
C THR A 264 35.70 -14.65 16.13
N PRO A 265 36.87 -14.90 16.71
CA PRO A 265 38.14 -14.23 16.37
C PRO A 265 38.73 -14.60 14.98
N GLY A 266 38.00 -15.34 14.13
CA GLY A 266 38.40 -15.70 12.77
C GLY A 266 39.06 -17.08 12.62
N LYS A 267 39.71 -17.30 11.47
CA LYS A 267 40.18 -18.61 10.98
C LYS A 267 41.34 -19.26 11.76
N ASP A 268 42.11 -18.48 12.51
CA ASP A 268 43.33 -18.96 13.17
C ASP A 268 43.08 -19.63 14.53
N VAL A 269 41.81 -19.74 14.94
CA VAL A 269 41.41 -20.32 16.22
C VAL A 269 40.74 -21.68 16.01
N ARG A 270 41.29 -22.70 16.68
CA ARG A 270 40.77 -24.06 16.62
C ARG A 270 39.37 -24.10 17.20
N PHE A 271 38.49 -24.90 16.60
CA PHE A 271 37.11 -25.08 17.08
C PHE A 271 37.00 -25.42 18.58
N GLN A 272 37.92 -26.20 19.14
CA GLN A 272 37.92 -26.53 20.58
C GLN A 272 38.11 -25.29 21.47
N ASP A 273 38.95 -24.36 21.04
CA ASP A 273 39.28 -23.13 21.77
C ASP A 273 38.13 -22.11 21.71
N LEU A 274 37.26 -22.19 20.69
CA LEU A 274 36.00 -21.44 20.58
C LEU A 274 34.89 -22.01 21.48
N ILE A 275 35.01 -23.29 21.89
CA ILE A 275 34.09 -23.90 22.84
C ILE A 275 34.52 -23.56 24.26
N ALA A 276 35.75 -23.90 24.65
CA ALA A 276 36.24 -23.62 25.99
C ALA A 276 37.77 -23.67 26.07
N LYS A 277 38.34 -22.83 26.94
CA LYS A 277 39.77 -22.82 27.29
C LYS A 277 39.95 -23.13 28.76
N ARG A 278 40.95 -23.96 29.08
CA ARG A 278 41.30 -24.28 30.46
C ARG A 278 41.89 -23.05 31.15
N ASP A 279 41.47 -22.80 32.39
CA ASP A 279 41.87 -21.65 33.20
C ASP A 279 42.08 -22.10 34.66
N ILE A 280 42.76 -21.28 35.47
CA ILE A 280 43.12 -21.61 36.85
C ILE A 280 42.66 -20.48 37.77
N GLY A 281 41.81 -20.82 38.74
CA GLY A 281 41.35 -19.89 39.78
C GLY A 281 42.23 -19.97 41.01
N ALA A 282 42.69 -18.81 41.50
CA ALA A 282 43.38 -18.71 42.78
C ALA A 282 42.37 -18.32 43.87
N ASP A 283 41.72 -19.32 44.48
CA ASP A 283 41.00 -19.11 45.74
C ASP A 283 41.86 -19.66 46.87
N GLY A 284 42.17 -18.79 47.83
CA GLY A 284 43.19 -18.97 48.87
C GLY A 284 43.34 -20.42 49.33
N THR A 285 44.48 -21.03 48.97
CA THR A 285 45.01 -22.38 49.29
C THR A 285 44.67 -23.58 48.40
N VAL A 286 43.77 -23.51 47.41
CA VAL A 286 43.55 -24.62 46.44
C VAL A 286 43.50 -24.11 45.00
N MET A 287 44.38 -24.62 44.13
CA MET A 287 44.29 -24.36 42.68
C MET A 287 43.16 -25.21 42.07
N ASN A 288 42.02 -24.58 41.78
CA ASN A 288 40.94 -25.21 41.04
C ASN A 288 41.11 -24.94 39.55
N THR A 289 41.28 -26.00 38.76
CA THR A 289 41.27 -25.90 37.29
C THR A 289 39.84 -25.95 36.79
N TYR A 290 39.41 -24.93 36.07
CA TYR A 290 38.09 -24.84 35.45
C TYR A 290 38.24 -24.54 33.96
N TYR A 291 37.12 -24.47 33.24
CA TYR A 291 37.10 -24.03 31.85
C TYR A 291 36.33 -22.71 31.71
N ARG A 292 36.91 -21.76 31.00
CA ARG A 292 36.22 -20.57 30.51
C ARG A 292 35.61 -20.91 29.17
N TYR A 293 34.30 -20.70 29.02
CA TYR A 293 33.66 -20.90 27.73
C TYR A 293 34.16 -19.85 26.73
N GLY A 294 34.44 -20.29 25.50
CA GLY A 294 34.72 -19.41 24.37
C GLY A 294 33.44 -18.89 23.74
N GLU A 295 33.54 -18.20 22.60
CA GLU A 295 32.45 -17.48 21.96
C GLU A 295 31.28 -18.40 21.59
N ILE A 296 31.59 -19.60 21.06
CA ILE A 296 30.59 -20.61 20.72
C ILE A 296 30.09 -21.30 22.00
N GLY A 297 30.98 -21.59 22.95
CA GLY A 297 30.59 -22.23 24.21
C GLY A 297 29.64 -21.38 25.05
N GLU A 298 29.89 -20.07 25.15
CA GLU A 298 29.03 -19.13 25.85
C GLU A 298 27.70 -18.95 25.12
N ALA A 299 27.71 -18.85 23.79
CA ALA A 299 26.48 -18.79 22.99
C ALA A 299 25.61 -20.05 23.14
N VAL A 300 26.22 -21.23 23.28
CA VAL A 300 25.51 -22.50 23.49
C VAL A 300 25.01 -22.63 24.92
N THR A 301 25.83 -22.31 25.92
CA THR A 301 25.53 -22.63 27.33
C THR A 301 24.90 -21.49 28.10
N GLY A 302 25.13 -20.25 27.69
CA GLY A 302 24.80 -19.06 28.46
C GLY A 302 25.68 -18.84 29.70
N LYS A 303 26.77 -19.60 29.85
CA LYS A 303 27.70 -19.53 30.98
C LYS A 303 29.03 -18.92 30.52
N ALA A 304 29.68 -18.19 31.41
CA ALA A 304 31.04 -17.70 31.16
C ALA A 304 32.09 -18.75 31.54
N THR A 305 31.81 -19.56 32.56
CA THR A 305 32.73 -20.62 33.03
C THR A 305 31.97 -21.87 33.48
N THR A 306 32.68 -22.99 33.61
CA THR A 306 32.14 -24.23 34.20
C THR A 306 31.85 -24.10 35.70
N LEU A 307 32.32 -23.04 36.36
CA LEU A 307 31.99 -22.75 37.76
C LEU A 307 30.59 -22.12 37.92
N ASP A 308 30.01 -21.58 36.85
CA ASP A 308 28.69 -20.97 36.91
C ASP A 308 27.61 -22.05 37.15
N GLU A 309 26.94 -22.02 38.30
CA GLU A 309 25.85 -22.97 38.63
C GLU A 309 24.68 -22.86 37.66
N LYS A 310 24.34 -21.63 37.25
CA LYS A 310 23.24 -21.31 36.34
C LYS A 310 23.74 -20.44 35.18
N PRO A 311 23.14 -20.57 33.99
CA PRO A 311 23.46 -19.70 32.88
C PRO A 311 23.05 -18.25 33.19
N ARG A 312 23.87 -17.30 32.76
CA ARG A 312 23.62 -15.85 32.88
C ARG A 312 22.57 -15.35 31.88
N HIS A 313 22.34 -16.12 30.83
CA HIS A 313 21.37 -15.86 29.77
C HIS A 313 20.99 -17.14 29.03
N ALA A 314 19.98 -17.09 28.17
CA ALA A 314 19.47 -18.25 27.45
C ALA A 314 20.31 -18.67 26.21
N GLY A 315 21.62 -18.39 26.20
CA GLY A 315 22.48 -18.52 25.01
C GLY A 315 22.48 -17.25 24.14
N GLY A 316 23.01 -17.36 22.92
CA GLY A 316 23.18 -16.22 22.00
C GLY A 316 23.42 -16.62 20.55
N ILE A 317 23.45 -15.61 19.67
CA ILE A 317 23.78 -15.80 18.25
C ILE A 317 25.29 -15.74 18.08
N VAL A 318 25.85 -16.67 17.30
CA VAL A 318 27.27 -16.68 16.91
C VAL A 318 27.41 -16.07 15.53
N ALA A 319 28.36 -15.14 15.37
CA ALA A 319 28.85 -14.66 14.07
C ALA A 319 30.21 -15.29 13.77
N ASP A 320 30.23 -16.30 12.92
CA ASP A 320 31.46 -16.95 12.44
C ASP A 320 31.82 -16.37 11.06
N ASP A 321 32.72 -15.38 11.09
CA ASP A 321 33.15 -14.68 9.88
C ASP A 321 34.21 -15.49 9.12
N GLU A 322 34.22 -15.33 7.80
CA GLU A 322 35.16 -16.01 6.90
C GLU A 322 35.16 -17.55 7.01
N PHE A 323 34.00 -18.16 7.26
CA PHE A 323 33.86 -19.62 7.44
C PHE A 323 34.46 -20.45 6.27
N ASN A 324 34.44 -19.90 5.05
CA ASN A 324 35.00 -20.53 3.87
C ASN A 324 36.55 -20.57 3.82
N LEU A 325 37.24 -19.80 4.67
CA LEU A 325 38.70 -19.84 4.79
C LEU A 325 39.18 -21.01 5.67
N LEU A 326 38.29 -21.63 6.44
CA LEU A 326 38.61 -22.82 7.23
C LEU A 326 38.91 -24.02 6.31
N PRO A 327 39.79 -24.96 6.71
CA PRO A 327 39.97 -26.21 6.00
C PRO A 327 38.65 -27.00 5.88
N ALA A 328 38.40 -27.68 4.76
CA ALA A 328 37.14 -28.40 4.53
C ALA A 328 36.82 -29.46 5.60
N ALA A 329 37.86 -30.11 6.15
CA ALA A 329 37.71 -31.05 7.27
C ALA A 329 37.21 -30.34 8.54
N GLU A 330 37.72 -29.15 8.83
CA GLU A 330 37.29 -28.34 9.97
C GLU A 330 35.88 -27.78 9.76
N GLN A 331 35.54 -27.29 8.56
CA GLN A 331 34.17 -26.87 8.22
C GLN A 331 33.17 -28.01 8.46
N THR A 332 33.54 -29.23 8.03
CA THR A 332 32.69 -30.42 8.17
C THR A 332 32.54 -30.84 9.63
N GLU A 333 33.64 -30.89 10.40
CA GLU A 333 33.60 -31.24 11.83
C GLU A 333 32.80 -30.20 12.64
N ARG A 334 33.11 -28.92 12.45
CA ARG A 334 32.46 -27.77 13.11
C ARG A 334 30.96 -27.82 12.87
N LEU A 335 30.52 -27.90 11.61
CA LEU A 335 29.10 -27.90 11.28
C LEU A 335 28.40 -29.20 11.65
N ALA A 336 29.06 -30.36 11.60
CA ALA A 336 28.46 -31.61 12.06
C ALA A 336 28.11 -31.57 13.55
N ARG A 337 28.95 -30.93 14.37
CA ARG A 337 28.68 -30.73 15.80
C ARG A 337 27.61 -29.68 16.04
N ILE A 338 27.75 -28.50 15.42
CA ILE A 338 26.82 -27.38 15.60
C ILE A 338 25.40 -27.75 15.15
N ALA A 339 25.25 -28.42 13.99
CA ALA A 339 23.94 -28.86 13.51
C ALA A 339 23.26 -29.87 14.45
N ALA A 340 24.02 -30.56 15.32
CA ALA A 340 23.48 -31.47 16.33
C ALA A 340 23.09 -30.76 17.64
N TRP A 341 23.52 -29.51 17.85
CA TRP A 341 23.25 -28.68 19.02
C TRP A 341 21.93 -27.92 18.85
N THR A 342 20.85 -28.68 18.81
CA THR A 342 19.50 -28.13 18.75
C THR A 342 19.14 -27.46 20.09
N PRO A 343 18.54 -26.25 20.08
CA PRO A 343 18.06 -25.59 21.30
C PRO A 343 17.23 -26.52 22.21
N GLY A 344 17.45 -26.42 23.52
CA GLY A 344 16.84 -27.24 24.59
C GLY A 344 17.26 -28.70 24.67
N LYS A 345 18.06 -29.20 23.71
CA LYS A 345 18.60 -30.56 23.77
C LYS A 345 19.72 -30.64 24.81
N ARG A 346 19.74 -31.72 25.59
CA ARG A 346 20.90 -32.08 26.43
C ARG A 346 22.00 -32.68 25.56
N ILE A 347 23.19 -32.11 25.66
CA ILE A 347 24.38 -32.56 24.95
C ILE A 347 25.54 -32.71 25.93
N LYS A 348 26.45 -33.62 25.62
CA LYS A 348 27.76 -33.65 26.28
C LYS A 348 28.67 -32.65 25.57
N MET A 349 29.02 -31.56 26.24
CA MET A 349 29.81 -30.49 25.66
C MET A 349 31.24 -30.98 25.36
N PRO A 350 31.74 -30.84 24.12
CA PRO A 350 33.13 -31.15 23.81
C PRO A 350 34.10 -30.31 24.65
N VAL A 351 35.33 -30.79 24.85
CA VAL A 351 36.38 -30.16 25.68
C VAL A 351 36.12 -30.24 27.18
N THR A 352 34.97 -29.78 27.67
CA THR A 352 34.65 -29.78 29.11
C THR A 352 34.09 -31.11 29.60
N ASN A 353 33.49 -31.92 28.71
CA ASN A 353 32.78 -33.17 29.00
C ASN A 353 31.57 -33.03 29.94
N GLU A 354 31.13 -31.81 30.23
CA GLU A 354 29.94 -31.56 31.05
C GLU A 354 28.64 -31.81 30.28
N GLU A 355 27.61 -32.28 30.97
CA GLU A 355 26.26 -32.29 30.40
C GLU A 355 25.67 -30.88 30.49
N VAL A 356 25.33 -30.32 29.33
CA VAL A 356 24.74 -28.99 29.23
C VAL A 356 23.47 -29.04 28.40
N VAL A 357 22.53 -28.15 28.71
CA VAL A 357 21.35 -27.90 27.88
C VAL A 357 21.70 -26.76 26.93
N VAL A 358 21.50 -26.96 25.63
CA VAL A 358 21.68 -25.89 24.63
C VAL A 358 20.67 -24.79 24.90
N GLY A 359 21.15 -23.56 25.04
CA GLY A 359 20.33 -22.37 25.27
C GLY A 359 19.29 -22.17 24.17
N THR A 360 18.12 -21.66 24.54
CA THR A 360 17.01 -21.46 23.61
C THR A 360 17.31 -20.42 22.54
N ASN A 361 18.16 -19.43 22.87
CA ASN A 361 18.59 -18.37 21.95
C ASN A 361 19.80 -18.75 21.08
N PHE A 362 20.30 -19.99 21.17
CA PHE A 362 21.45 -20.40 20.38
C PHE A 362 21.12 -20.42 18.87
N LEU A 363 21.86 -19.65 18.08
CA LEU A 363 21.84 -19.72 16.61
C LEU A 363 23.26 -19.54 16.11
N TYR A 364 23.68 -20.41 15.20
CA TYR A 364 24.96 -20.26 14.54
C TYR A 364 24.78 -19.64 13.16
N THR A 365 25.40 -18.48 12.96
CA THR A 365 25.44 -17.78 11.68
C THR A 365 26.87 -17.81 11.16
N ALA A 366 27.05 -18.31 9.95
CA ALA A 366 28.32 -18.30 9.24
C ALA A 366 28.22 -17.27 8.12
N MET A 367 29.24 -16.41 7.99
CA MET A 367 29.33 -15.44 6.92
C MET A 367 30.38 -15.90 5.91
N VAL A 368 30.01 -15.86 4.63
CA VAL A 368 30.92 -16.26 3.56
C VAL A 368 30.86 -15.27 2.41
N ASN A 369 32.03 -14.98 1.87
CA ASN A 369 32.10 -14.42 0.53
C ASN A 369 32.01 -15.59 -0.46
N LEU A 370 31.05 -15.55 -1.38
CA LEU A 370 30.84 -16.61 -2.36
C LEU A 370 32.09 -16.78 -3.24
N ALA A 371 32.34 -18.02 -3.70
CA ALA A 371 33.36 -18.27 -4.70
C ALA A 371 32.86 -17.75 -6.06
N SER A 372 33.48 -16.70 -6.57
CA SER A 372 33.28 -16.15 -7.91
C SER A 372 34.48 -16.49 -8.81
N GLU A 373 34.42 -16.15 -10.11
CA GLU A 373 35.55 -16.31 -11.05
C GLU A 373 36.86 -15.65 -10.54
N ARG A 374 36.74 -14.69 -9.61
CA ARG A 374 37.82 -13.96 -8.96
C ARG A 374 38.60 -14.74 -7.91
N TYR A 375 37.91 -15.59 -7.17
CA TYR A 375 38.43 -16.19 -5.95
C TYR A 375 38.44 -17.70 -6.12
N ALA A 376 39.63 -18.27 -6.33
CA ALA A 376 39.88 -19.70 -6.09
C ALA A 376 39.86 -19.99 -4.58
N ARG A 377 38.71 -19.76 -3.95
CA ARG A 377 38.46 -20.09 -2.54
C ARG A 377 38.00 -21.53 -2.45
N THR A 378 38.34 -22.18 -1.34
CA THR A 378 37.95 -23.55 -1.05
C THR A 378 36.43 -23.67 -1.18
N LYS A 379 35.95 -24.43 -2.16
CA LYS A 379 34.52 -24.73 -2.29
C LYS A 379 34.07 -25.38 -1.00
N ILE A 380 33.11 -24.74 -0.33
CA ILE A 380 32.41 -25.36 0.80
C ILE A 380 31.79 -26.66 0.26
N PRO A 381 32.08 -27.81 0.88
CA PRO A 381 31.56 -29.08 0.39
C PRO A 381 30.02 -29.06 0.32
N PRO A 382 29.38 -29.63 -0.71
CA PRO A 382 27.92 -29.64 -0.85
C PRO A 382 27.19 -30.20 0.38
N GLU A 383 27.77 -31.18 1.08
CA GLU A 383 27.27 -31.77 2.31
C GLU A 383 27.27 -30.78 3.50
N VAL A 384 28.18 -29.82 3.52
CA VAL A 384 28.23 -28.73 4.51
C VAL A 384 27.18 -27.69 4.15
N LEU A 385 27.10 -27.28 2.88
CA LEU A 385 26.10 -26.29 2.41
C LEU A 385 24.66 -26.74 2.65
N ARG A 386 24.34 -28.03 2.53
CA ARG A 386 22.99 -28.58 2.75
C ARG A 386 22.50 -28.47 4.19
N LYS A 387 23.40 -28.27 5.17
CA LYS A 387 23.05 -28.14 6.58
C LYS A 387 22.68 -26.71 6.96
N PHE A 388 23.00 -25.73 6.11
CA PHE A 388 22.64 -24.33 6.31
C PHE A 388 21.30 -23.99 5.65
N ALA A 389 20.58 -23.05 6.25
CA ALA A 389 19.66 -22.18 5.53
C ALA A 389 20.48 -21.04 4.91
N LYS A 390 20.31 -20.79 3.61
CA LYS A 390 21.08 -19.78 2.88
C LYS A 390 20.31 -18.48 2.80
N VAL A 391 21.01 -17.37 3.03
CA VAL A 391 20.53 -16.00 2.84
C VAL A 391 21.58 -15.29 1.99
N ASP A 392 21.19 -14.84 0.81
CA ASP A 392 22.08 -14.13 -0.11
C ASP A 392 21.91 -12.62 0.07
N LEU A 393 22.98 -11.94 0.49
CA LEU A 393 23.03 -10.50 0.70
C LEU A 393 23.82 -9.84 -0.41
N ASP A 394 23.13 -9.07 -1.24
CA ASP A 394 23.73 -8.29 -2.31
C ASP A 394 24.06 -6.85 -1.87
N TYR A 395 24.82 -6.13 -2.70
CA TYR A 395 24.97 -4.68 -2.55
C TYR A 395 23.59 -3.99 -2.63
N LEU A 396 23.50 -2.78 -2.08
CA LEU A 396 22.27 -2.00 -2.17
C LEU A 396 21.86 -1.80 -3.63
N LYS A 397 20.57 -2.01 -3.90
CA LYS A 397 20.04 -1.88 -5.25
C LYS A 397 20.17 -0.44 -5.72
N GLN A 398 20.46 -0.28 -7.00
CA GLN A 398 20.45 1.01 -7.67
C GLN A 398 19.90 0.79 -9.08
N THR A 399 18.58 0.91 -9.18
CA THR A 399 17.82 0.84 -10.42
C THR A 399 16.79 1.96 -10.43
N ASP A 400 16.14 2.17 -11.58
CA ASP A 400 15.11 3.20 -11.74
C ASP A 400 13.89 2.98 -10.82
N THR A 401 13.64 1.73 -10.38
CA THR A 401 12.50 1.39 -9.51
C THR A 401 12.90 1.05 -8.07
N GLU A 402 14.15 0.67 -7.83
CA GLU A 402 14.69 0.34 -6.51
C GLU A 402 16.03 1.07 -6.27
N PRO A 403 16.02 2.41 -6.12
CA PRO A 403 17.22 3.23 -5.97
C PRO A 403 17.72 3.29 -4.51
N GLU A 404 17.83 2.14 -3.82
CA GLU A 404 18.18 2.09 -2.39
C GLU A 404 19.52 2.74 -2.05
N LEU A 405 20.54 2.60 -2.91
CA LEU A 405 21.85 3.21 -2.69
C LEU A 405 21.75 4.75 -2.72
N TYR A 406 21.02 5.29 -3.69
CA TYR A 406 20.72 6.71 -3.77
C TYR A 406 19.89 7.20 -2.57
N GLU A 407 18.84 6.45 -2.20
CA GLU A 407 17.99 6.77 -1.04
C GLU A 407 18.80 6.79 0.28
N ALA A 408 19.72 5.84 0.45
CA ALA A 408 20.64 5.79 1.59
C ALA A 408 21.58 7.00 1.64
N MET A 409 22.09 7.43 0.49
CA MET A 409 22.90 8.64 0.40
C MET A 409 22.09 9.92 0.68
N LEU A 410 20.86 9.98 0.18
CA LEU A 410 19.95 11.10 0.42
C LEU A 410 19.57 11.21 1.91
N ALA A 411 19.32 10.07 2.57
CA ALA A 411 19.09 10.00 4.01
C ALA A 411 20.31 10.50 4.81
N ALA A 412 21.54 10.18 4.38
CA ALA A 412 22.75 10.68 5.03
C ALA A 412 22.94 12.21 4.91
N LEU A 413 22.40 12.82 3.85
CA LEU A 413 22.36 14.28 3.65
C LEU A 413 21.17 14.96 4.34
N THR A 414 20.22 14.18 4.86
CA THR A 414 19.07 14.66 5.60
C THR A 414 19.44 14.84 7.07
N ASP A 415 19.09 15.97 7.67
CA ASP A 415 19.33 16.23 9.09
C ASP A 415 18.25 15.61 10.00
N GLU A 416 18.42 15.75 11.31
CA GLU A 416 17.50 15.20 12.31
C GLU A 416 16.07 15.78 12.24
N ASN A 417 15.94 16.96 11.62
CA ASN A 417 14.67 17.65 11.41
C ASN A 417 14.01 17.27 10.07
N GLY A 418 14.59 16.32 9.34
CA GLY A 418 14.08 15.90 8.04
C GLY A 418 14.33 16.93 6.94
N ARG A 419 15.39 17.77 7.05
CA ARG A 419 15.74 18.76 6.03
C ARG A 419 16.97 18.33 5.23
N LEU A 420 16.93 18.52 3.92
CA LEU A 420 18.02 18.16 3.03
C LEU A 420 19.09 19.26 2.99
N ARG A 421 20.34 18.92 3.30
CA ARG A 421 21.46 19.88 3.37
C ARG A 421 22.36 19.83 2.14
N ALA A 422 21.76 19.81 0.96
CA ALA A 422 22.47 19.86 -0.31
C ALA A 422 21.63 20.57 -1.38
N ALA A 423 22.28 21.17 -2.37
CA ALA A 423 21.57 21.83 -3.46
C ALA A 423 20.80 20.82 -4.32
N VAL A 424 19.56 21.16 -4.69
CA VAL A 424 18.66 20.29 -5.46
C VAL A 424 19.30 19.83 -6.78
N SER A 425 19.96 20.75 -7.48
CA SER A 425 20.65 20.46 -8.74
C SER A 425 21.83 19.48 -8.59
N GLU A 426 22.39 19.30 -7.39
CA GLU A 426 23.45 18.33 -7.14
C GLU A 426 22.92 16.95 -6.77
N VAL A 427 21.68 16.86 -6.28
CA VAL A 427 21.13 15.61 -5.74
C VAL A 427 19.99 15.02 -6.57
N ALA A 428 19.24 15.84 -7.31
CA ALA A 428 18.06 15.42 -8.03
C ALA A 428 18.43 14.58 -9.27
N PRO A 429 17.75 13.44 -9.50
CA PRO A 429 17.76 12.81 -10.81
C PRO A 429 17.17 13.73 -11.88
N GLN A 430 17.49 13.49 -13.15
CA GLN A 430 16.87 14.23 -14.24
C GLN A 430 15.53 13.60 -14.59
N PHE A 431 14.49 14.42 -14.64
CA PHE A 431 13.17 14.00 -15.09
C PHE A 431 12.75 14.78 -16.33
N GLU A 432 11.95 14.14 -17.17
CA GLU A 432 11.23 14.75 -18.29
C GLU A 432 9.74 14.56 -18.07
N ASP A 433 8.98 15.64 -18.22
CA ASP A 433 7.53 15.59 -18.10
C ASP A 433 6.94 15.30 -19.49
N ARG A 434 6.19 14.21 -19.58
CA ARG A 434 5.48 13.80 -20.79
C ARG A 434 3.99 13.89 -20.55
N GLU A 435 3.30 14.63 -21.41
CA GLU A 435 1.84 14.68 -21.39
C GLU A 435 1.28 13.55 -22.25
N GLU A 436 0.46 12.71 -21.64
CA GLU A 436 -0.30 11.67 -22.31
C GLU A 436 -1.80 11.95 -22.15
N VAL A 437 -2.57 11.53 -23.15
CA VAL A 437 -4.01 11.62 -23.12
C VAL A 437 -4.55 10.24 -22.78
N GLU A 438 -5.24 10.15 -21.66
CA GLU A 438 -5.91 8.94 -21.22
C GLU A 438 -7.43 9.14 -21.22
N THR A 439 -8.16 8.05 -21.41
CA THR A 439 -9.61 8.04 -21.33
C THR A 439 -10.02 7.32 -20.06
N ALA A 440 -10.85 7.94 -19.24
CA ALA A 440 -11.25 7.38 -17.96
C ALA A 440 -12.75 7.58 -17.74
N PHE A 441 -13.34 6.68 -16.94
CA PHE A 441 -14.75 6.76 -16.60
C PHE A 441 -14.91 7.43 -15.24
N LYS A 442 -15.70 8.50 -15.16
CA LYS A 442 -16.01 9.20 -13.90
C LYS A 442 -17.50 9.51 -13.86
N SER A 443 -18.17 9.08 -12.79
CA SER A 443 -19.60 9.34 -12.59
C SER A 443 -20.49 8.94 -13.79
N GLY A 444 -20.15 7.85 -14.48
CA GLY A 444 -20.90 7.36 -15.65
C GLY A 444 -20.63 8.09 -16.97
N GLN A 445 -19.63 8.96 -17.06
CA GLN A 445 -19.23 9.66 -18.28
C GLN A 445 -17.77 9.38 -18.65
N GLU A 446 -17.51 9.32 -19.95
CA GLU A 446 -16.17 9.19 -20.51
C GLU A 446 -15.49 10.57 -20.51
N VAL A 447 -14.43 10.70 -19.71
CA VAL A 447 -13.62 11.91 -19.61
C VAL A 447 -12.26 11.68 -20.26
N LYS A 448 -11.83 12.66 -21.06
CA LYS A 448 -10.49 12.70 -21.64
C LYS A 448 -9.61 13.48 -20.67
N ARG A 449 -8.65 12.80 -20.07
CA ARG A 449 -7.72 13.38 -19.09
C ARG A 449 -6.37 13.51 -19.76
N THR A 450 -5.84 14.73 -19.83
CA THR A 450 -4.42 14.94 -20.09
C THR A 450 -3.69 14.75 -18.77
N VAL A 451 -2.87 13.71 -18.72
CA VAL A 451 -2.04 13.38 -17.56
C VAL A 451 -0.59 13.75 -17.89
N ARG A 452 0.08 14.44 -16.98
CA ARG A 452 1.51 14.67 -17.03
C ARG A 452 2.19 13.59 -16.21
N ILE A 453 2.96 12.77 -16.90
CA ILE A 453 3.74 11.69 -16.34
C ILE A 453 5.18 12.17 -16.26
N ARG A 454 5.74 12.10 -15.06
CA ARG A 454 7.16 12.39 -14.85
C ARG A 454 7.97 11.13 -15.11
N GLU A 455 8.80 11.16 -16.15
CA GLU A 455 9.65 10.03 -16.56
C GLU A 455 11.12 10.32 -16.22
N LEU A 456 11.83 9.30 -15.74
CA LEU A 456 13.25 9.41 -15.43
C LEU A 456 14.08 9.42 -16.72
N GLN A 457 14.94 10.43 -16.88
CA GLN A 457 15.86 10.52 -18.00
C GLN A 457 17.27 10.14 -17.52
N ASN A 458 17.77 8.98 -17.97
CA ASN A 458 19.08 8.47 -17.55
C ASN A 458 20.26 9.00 -18.39
N GLN A 459 20.00 9.53 -19.58
CA GLN A 459 21.03 10.00 -20.51
C GLN A 459 20.71 11.39 -21.04
N MET A 460 21.75 12.19 -21.23
CA MET A 460 21.67 13.51 -21.87
C MET A 460 22.79 13.64 -22.90
N VAL A 461 22.60 14.48 -23.92
CA VAL A 461 23.61 14.76 -24.93
C VAL A 461 24.26 16.11 -24.61
N ASP A 462 25.58 16.13 -24.44
CA ASP A 462 26.34 17.35 -24.19
C ASP A 462 26.39 18.25 -25.45
N ALA A 463 26.90 19.48 -25.30
CA ALA A 463 27.05 20.44 -26.39
C ALA A 463 27.96 19.95 -27.54
N ASN A 464 28.76 18.90 -27.30
CA ASN A 464 29.67 18.29 -28.27
C ASN A 464 29.06 17.02 -28.91
N GLY A 465 27.77 16.74 -28.67
CA GLY A 465 27.09 15.57 -29.22
C GLY A 465 27.41 14.25 -28.51
N ARG A 466 28.04 14.28 -27.33
CA ARG A 466 28.39 13.09 -26.55
C ARG A 466 27.28 12.76 -25.57
N THR A 467 26.85 11.50 -25.56
CA THR A 467 25.93 10.99 -24.55
C THR A 467 26.64 10.85 -23.20
N GLN A 468 26.10 11.46 -22.16
CA GLN A 468 26.55 11.37 -20.78
C GLN A 468 25.38 10.99 -19.87
N SER A 469 25.68 10.53 -18.66
CA SER A 469 24.65 10.26 -17.66
C SER A 469 23.98 11.55 -17.21
N ALA A 470 22.65 11.56 -17.17
CA ALA A 470 21.86 12.72 -16.77
C ALA A 470 21.62 12.76 -15.25
N GLY A 471 21.22 13.94 -14.75
CA GLY A 471 20.92 14.20 -13.34
C GLY A 471 22.06 14.83 -12.55
N GLY A 472 21.76 15.19 -11.32
CA GLY A 472 22.71 15.76 -10.36
C GLY A 472 23.83 14.78 -10.00
N PHE A 473 24.88 15.33 -9.40
CA PHE A 473 26.05 14.59 -8.94
C PHE A 473 25.69 13.34 -8.12
N LEU A 474 24.83 13.43 -7.10
CA LEU A 474 24.52 12.31 -6.20
C LEU A 474 23.90 11.13 -6.94
N TRP A 475 22.97 11.40 -7.87
CA TRP A 475 22.36 10.37 -8.72
C TRP A 475 23.43 9.69 -9.59
N ARG A 476 24.22 10.47 -10.34
CA ARG A 476 25.31 9.95 -11.18
C ARG A 476 26.35 9.18 -10.37
N PHE A 477 26.68 9.65 -9.18
CA PHE A 477 27.63 9.03 -8.27
C PHE A 477 27.12 7.70 -7.73
N SER A 478 25.85 7.61 -7.31
CA SER A 478 25.23 6.35 -6.89
C SER A 478 25.25 5.29 -8.00
N GLN A 479 25.00 5.69 -9.26
CA GLN A 479 25.10 4.80 -10.42
C GLN A 479 26.54 4.34 -10.66
N ALA A 480 27.53 5.24 -10.53
CA ALA A 480 28.93 4.90 -10.64
C ALA A 480 29.37 3.88 -9.56
N ILE A 481 28.95 4.07 -8.30
CA ILE A 481 29.21 3.12 -7.22
C ILE A 481 28.54 1.77 -7.49
N SER A 482 27.31 1.75 -8.01
CA SER A 482 26.63 0.52 -8.43
C SER A 482 27.42 -0.25 -9.50
N GLU A 483 27.95 0.44 -10.51
CA GLU A 483 28.79 -0.18 -11.54
C GLU A 483 30.14 -0.68 -11.01
N ILE A 484 30.75 0.02 -10.05
CA ILE A 484 31.96 -0.44 -9.35
C ILE A 484 31.64 -1.70 -8.53
N ASN A 485 30.50 -1.74 -7.84
CA ASN A 485 30.05 -2.92 -7.09
C ASN A 485 29.78 -4.13 -8.00
N LYS A 486 29.17 -3.89 -9.18
CA LYS A 486 29.01 -4.92 -10.22
C LYS A 486 30.36 -5.41 -10.74
N SER A 487 31.29 -4.50 -11.01
CA SER A 487 32.67 -4.82 -11.41
C SER A 487 33.37 -5.68 -10.36
N PHE A 488 33.28 -5.30 -9.09
CA PHE A 488 33.84 -6.07 -7.98
C PHE A 488 33.23 -7.48 -7.86
N SER A 489 31.94 -7.61 -8.19
CA SER A 489 31.18 -8.87 -8.15
C SER A 489 31.30 -9.71 -9.43
N HIS A 490 32.17 -9.35 -10.37
CA HIS A 490 32.31 -10.00 -11.68
C HIS A 490 31.01 -10.03 -12.52
N ARG A 491 30.12 -9.06 -12.30
CA ARG A 491 28.90 -8.88 -13.08
C ARG A 491 29.15 -8.00 -14.28
N GLU A 492 28.25 -8.06 -15.26
CA GLU A 492 28.32 -7.18 -16.41
C GLU A 492 28.17 -5.71 -16.01
N THR A 493 29.04 -4.87 -16.57
CA THR A 493 29.11 -3.44 -16.29
C THR A 493 28.94 -2.64 -17.58
N VAL A 494 28.64 -1.35 -17.43
CA VAL A 494 28.52 -0.40 -18.55
C VAL A 494 29.80 -0.28 -19.39
N LEU A 495 30.97 -0.54 -18.79
CA LEU A 495 32.25 -0.47 -19.50
C LEU A 495 32.59 -1.78 -20.25
N LYS A 496 32.04 -2.93 -19.83
CA LYS A 496 32.25 -4.25 -20.45
C LYS A 496 31.83 -4.30 -21.93
N ALA A 497 30.84 -3.50 -22.32
CA ALA A 497 30.41 -3.35 -23.72
C ALA A 497 31.51 -2.79 -24.65
N ARG A 498 32.66 -2.34 -24.11
CA ARG A 498 33.79 -1.77 -24.85
C ARG A 498 35.05 -2.68 -24.94
N GLY A 499 35.07 -3.87 -24.33
CA GLY A 499 36.20 -4.83 -24.42
C GLY A 499 36.49 -5.65 -23.14
N GLU A 500 37.31 -6.71 -23.25
CA GLU A 500 37.52 -7.74 -22.19
C GLU A 500 38.21 -7.25 -20.90
N GLY A 501 37.66 -7.65 -19.74
CA GLY A 501 38.37 -7.79 -18.47
C GLY A 501 38.48 -6.56 -17.55
N GLN A 502 37.35 -5.93 -17.18
CA GLN A 502 37.31 -4.75 -16.31
C GLN A 502 36.71 -5.03 -14.92
N PHE A 503 37.32 -5.97 -14.20
CA PHE A 503 36.94 -6.29 -12.83
C PHE A 503 37.95 -5.69 -11.87
N VAL A 504 37.48 -4.83 -10.96
CA VAL A 504 38.28 -4.32 -9.85
C VAL A 504 38.77 -5.48 -8.98
N LYS A 505 39.99 -5.43 -8.42
CA LYS A 505 40.63 -6.54 -7.67
C LYS A 505 40.54 -6.43 -6.14
N ASP A 506 40.69 -5.24 -5.57
CA ASP A 506 40.69 -5.07 -4.10
C ASP A 506 39.93 -3.81 -3.65
N LEU A 507 39.62 -2.90 -4.56
CA LEU A 507 39.04 -1.60 -4.22
C LEU A 507 37.51 -1.69 -4.09
N ILE A 508 36.99 -1.35 -2.90
CA ILE A 508 35.56 -1.23 -2.58
C ILE A 508 35.33 0.07 -1.83
N ILE A 509 34.27 0.78 -2.20
CA ILE A 509 33.75 1.90 -1.40
C ILE A 509 32.50 1.38 -0.68
N ASP A 510 32.63 1.10 0.61
CA ASP A 510 31.51 0.59 1.41
C ASP A 510 30.52 1.70 1.77
N ILE A 511 29.27 1.31 2.06
CA ILE A 511 28.19 2.25 2.40
C ILE A 511 28.46 3.04 3.69
N GLY A 512 29.21 2.48 4.65
CA GLY A 512 29.59 3.16 5.88
C GLY A 512 30.50 4.36 5.59
N SER A 513 31.52 4.16 4.75
CA SER A 513 32.39 5.24 4.27
C SER A 513 31.60 6.34 3.54
N LEU A 514 30.69 5.95 2.64
CA LEU A 514 29.85 6.89 1.87
C LEU A 514 28.97 7.75 2.78
N THR A 515 28.23 7.10 3.69
CA THR A 515 27.34 7.80 4.63
C THR A 515 28.13 8.68 5.60
N SER A 516 29.33 8.27 6.01
CA SER A 516 30.23 9.09 6.83
C SER A 516 30.65 10.38 6.10
N TRP A 517 31.07 10.29 4.84
CA TRP A 517 31.45 11.49 4.07
C TRP A 517 30.28 12.44 3.85
N LEU A 518 29.07 11.90 3.60
CA LEU A 518 27.87 12.71 3.41
C LEU A 518 27.41 13.38 4.70
N LYS A 519 27.53 12.70 5.85
CA LYS A 519 27.30 13.31 7.17
C LYS A 519 28.30 14.42 7.49
N GLU A 520 29.57 14.23 7.10
CA GLU A 520 30.61 15.26 7.24
C GLU A 520 30.25 16.49 6.37
N TYR A 521 29.88 16.27 5.11
CA TYR A 521 29.41 17.33 4.22
C TYR A 521 28.23 18.10 4.82
N ARG A 522 27.20 17.39 5.30
CA ARG A 522 26.01 17.96 5.97
C ARG A 522 26.36 18.90 7.12
N THR A 523 27.46 18.62 7.84
CA THR A 523 27.84 19.33 9.07
C THR A 523 28.79 20.50 8.80
N ILE A 524 29.83 20.28 8.00
CA ILE A 524 30.93 21.24 7.81
C ILE A 524 31.25 21.56 6.34
N GLY A 525 30.56 20.90 5.40
CA GLY A 525 30.82 21.01 3.96
C GLY A 525 30.13 22.17 3.25
N ASN A 526 29.30 22.96 3.95
CA ASN A 526 28.48 24.03 3.36
C ASN A 526 29.27 25.15 2.64
N SER A 527 30.58 25.24 2.86
CA SER A 527 31.47 26.20 2.20
C SER A 527 31.89 25.79 0.78
N GLN A 528 31.55 24.57 0.34
CA GLN A 528 31.80 24.08 -1.00
C GLN A 528 30.62 23.24 -1.51
N ASN A 529 30.58 23.01 -2.82
CA ASN A 529 29.57 22.16 -3.44
C ASN A 529 29.81 20.68 -3.09
N LEU A 530 28.74 19.87 -3.09
CA LEU A 530 28.78 18.46 -2.75
C LEU A 530 29.73 17.66 -3.66
N GLU A 531 29.69 17.91 -4.98
CA GLU A 531 30.56 17.23 -5.94
C GLU A 531 32.05 17.49 -5.64
N ALA A 532 32.41 18.73 -5.36
CA ALA A 532 33.79 19.10 -5.03
C ALA A 532 34.27 18.44 -3.73
N PHE A 533 33.42 18.44 -2.68
CA PHE A 533 33.72 17.80 -1.41
C PHE A 533 33.98 16.30 -1.57
N ILE A 534 33.09 15.59 -2.27
CA ILE A 534 33.20 14.14 -2.42
C ILE A 534 34.37 13.77 -3.34
N ILE A 535 34.64 14.53 -4.40
CA ILE A 535 35.84 14.32 -5.23
C ILE A 535 37.12 14.49 -4.39
N ASP A 536 37.18 15.48 -3.50
CA ASP A 536 38.34 15.69 -2.62
C ASP A 536 38.58 14.49 -1.70
N LYS A 537 37.52 13.96 -1.07
CA LYS A 537 37.58 12.73 -0.27
C LYS A 537 38.02 11.53 -1.10
N LEU A 538 37.44 11.36 -2.29
CA LEU A 538 37.79 10.27 -3.19
C LEU A 538 39.26 10.33 -3.59
N ASP A 539 39.78 11.50 -3.96
CA ASP A 539 41.16 11.63 -4.41
C ASP A 539 42.15 11.52 -3.24
N LYS A 540 41.97 12.31 -2.18
CA LYS A 540 42.94 12.44 -1.08
C LYS A 540 42.86 11.33 -0.05
N GLU A 541 41.67 10.83 0.27
CA GLU A 541 41.50 9.86 1.35
C GLU A 541 41.34 8.43 0.85
N PHE A 542 40.76 8.24 -0.34
CA PHE A 542 40.41 6.90 -0.83
C PHE A 542 41.35 6.38 -1.94
N LEU A 543 41.40 7.05 -3.09
CA LEU A 543 42.20 6.65 -4.26
C LEU A 543 43.70 6.88 -4.08
N SER A 544 44.12 7.67 -3.09
CA SER A 544 45.53 7.87 -2.73
C SER A 544 46.12 6.70 -1.94
N LYS A 545 45.29 5.83 -1.35
CA LYS A 545 45.74 4.73 -0.49
C LYS A 545 46.67 3.79 -1.27
N GLN A 546 47.90 3.63 -0.77
CA GLN A 546 48.91 2.77 -1.41
C GLN A 546 48.52 1.28 -1.44
N ALA A 547 47.55 0.87 -0.61
CA ALA A 547 47.03 -0.49 -0.58
C ALA A 547 46.31 -0.89 -1.90
N TYR A 548 45.87 0.07 -2.72
CA TYR A 548 45.16 -0.22 -3.96
C TYR A 548 46.08 -0.24 -5.19
N SER A 549 45.86 -1.21 -6.07
CA SER A 549 46.63 -1.35 -7.31
C SER A 549 46.45 -0.12 -8.22
N ALA A 550 47.46 0.18 -9.05
CA ALA A 550 47.35 1.27 -10.02
C ALA A 550 46.26 0.99 -11.07
N GLU A 551 46.08 -0.28 -11.44
CA GLU A 551 45.03 -0.76 -12.35
C GLU A 551 43.64 -0.48 -11.79
N ASP A 552 43.36 -0.85 -10.53
CA ASP A 552 42.07 -0.60 -9.88
C ASP A 552 41.76 0.89 -9.78
N ARG A 553 42.76 1.70 -9.44
CA ARG A 553 42.61 3.16 -9.36
C ARG A 553 42.27 3.78 -10.72
N LEU A 554 42.90 3.30 -11.79
CA LEU A 554 42.59 3.74 -13.15
C LEU A 554 41.17 3.32 -13.56
N LEU A 555 40.82 2.06 -13.34
CA LEU A 555 39.50 1.53 -13.69
C LEU A 555 38.37 2.23 -12.95
N VAL A 556 38.52 2.49 -11.65
CA VAL A 556 37.53 3.25 -10.87
C VAL A 556 37.38 4.68 -11.37
N ARG A 557 38.49 5.33 -11.76
CA ARG A 557 38.44 6.65 -12.42
C ARG A 557 37.75 6.59 -13.78
N GLU A 558 37.84 5.48 -14.52
CA GLU A 558 37.09 5.29 -15.77
C GLU A 558 35.58 5.14 -15.53
N PHE A 559 35.17 4.41 -14.48
CA PHE A 559 33.77 4.35 -14.07
C PHE A 559 33.25 5.76 -13.74
N PHE A 560 33.93 6.50 -12.87
CA PHE A 560 33.51 7.88 -12.57
C PHE A 560 33.44 8.76 -13.82
N ARG A 561 34.43 8.67 -14.71
CA ARG A 561 34.44 9.44 -15.97
C ARG A 561 33.25 9.10 -16.87
N HIS A 562 32.80 7.84 -16.92
CA HIS A 562 31.61 7.45 -17.68
C HIS A 562 30.35 8.18 -17.21
N PHE A 563 30.24 8.38 -15.90
CA PHE A 563 29.15 9.14 -15.27
C PHE A 563 29.42 10.65 -15.20
N GLY A 564 30.46 11.15 -15.88
CA GLY A 564 30.81 12.57 -15.93
C GLY A 564 31.42 13.12 -14.64
N ILE A 565 32.03 12.26 -13.82
CA ILE A 565 32.68 12.63 -12.56
C ILE A 565 34.20 12.54 -12.74
N THR A 566 34.88 13.67 -12.54
CA THR A 566 36.34 13.73 -12.67
C THR A 566 36.98 13.64 -11.29
N ALA A 567 37.36 12.44 -10.86
CA ALA A 567 37.87 12.21 -9.51
C ALA A 567 39.34 12.66 -9.28
N THR A 568 39.76 13.84 -9.75
CA THR A 568 41.14 14.39 -9.66
C THR A 568 41.13 15.79 -9.04
N PRO A 569 42.30 16.35 -8.65
CA PRO A 569 42.38 17.75 -8.20
C PRO A 569 41.77 18.74 -9.21
N ASP A 570 42.03 18.56 -10.52
CA ASP A 570 41.41 19.38 -11.57
C ASP A 570 39.88 19.28 -11.57
N GLY A 571 39.34 18.11 -11.21
CA GLY A 571 37.90 17.89 -11.07
C GLY A 571 37.30 18.61 -9.87
N VAL A 572 38.03 18.70 -8.74
CA VAL A 572 37.63 19.54 -7.59
C VAL A 572 37.49 21.00 -8.04
N GLU A 573 38.49 21.52 -8.75
CA GLU A 573 38.45 22.90 -9.25
C GLU A 573 37.33 23.15 -10.26
N GLN A 574 37.00 22.16 -11.10
CA GLN A 574 35.88 22.24 -12.04
C GLN A 574 34.54 22.24 -11.31
N ALA A 575 34.34 21.34 -10.36
CA ALA A 575 33.12 21.24 -9.57
C ALA A 575 32.88 22.50 -8.71
N ALA A 576 33.95 23.07 -8.15
CA ALA A 576 33.88 24.31 -7.35
C ALA A 576 33.50 25.56 -8.16
N LYS A 577 33.70 25.56 -9.50
CA LYS A 577 33.32 26.69 -10.37
C LYS A 577 31.83 26.72 -10.70
N THR A 578 31.14 25.59 -10.60
CA THR A 578 29.71 25.50 -10.90
C THR A 578 28.92 26.10 -9.76
N GLN A 579 28.02 27.04 -10.04
CA GLN A 579 27.13 27.58 -9.02
C GLN A 579 25.86 26.74 -8.92
N HIS A 580 25.59 26.22 -7.72
CA HIS A 580 24.38 25.49 -7.42
C HIS A 580 23.51 26.32 -6.47
N GLN A 581 22.26 26.56 -6.85
CA GLN A 581 21.30 27.26 -5.99
C GLN A 581 20.76 26.29 -4.94
N PHE A 582 20.84 26.70 -3.68
CA PHE A 582 20.20 26.02 -2.57
C PHE A 582 18.72 26.40 -2.51
N ALA A 583 17.84 25.45 -2.19
CA ALA A 583 16.41 25.70 -2.07
C ALA A 583 15.85 25.04 -0.80
N ASN A 584 14.96 25.74 -0.09
CA ASN A 584 14.19 25.19 1.01
C ASN A 584 13.09 24.27 0.45
N LEU A 585 13.37 22.97 0.40
CA LEU A 585 12.42 21.99 -0.13
C LEU A 585 11.32 21.64 0.87
N THR A 586 10.12 21.41 0.36
CA THR A 586 9.02 20.79 1.12
C THR A 586 9.17 19.26 1.19
N PRO A 587 8.43 18.57 2.09
CA PRO A 587 8.41 17.10 2.16
C PRO A 587 8.10 16.42 0.83
N VAL A 588 7.04 16.83 0.13
CA VAL A 588 6.68 16.29 -1.18
C VAL A 588 7.78 16.55 -2.19
N GLU A 589 8.42 17.72 -2.18
CA GLU A 589 9.55 18.00 -3.07
C GLU A 589 10.76 17.10 -2.80
N ILE A 590 11.09 16.84 -1.53
CA ILE A 590 12.14 15.88 -1.14
C ILE A 590 11.75 14.46 -1.56
N GLY A 591 10.52 14.05 -1.31
CA GLY A 591 10.01 12.73 -1.71
C GLY A 591 10.06 12.49 -3.21
N LYS A 592 9.74 13.53 -4.00
CA LYS A 592 9.82 13.55 -5.47
C LYS A 592 11.25 13.38 -6.01
N LEU A 593 12.28 13.50 -5.18
CA LEU A 593 13.67 13.22 -5.59
C LEU A 593 13.90 11.72 -5.83
N SER A 594 13.19 10.82 -5.16
CA SER A 594 13.34 9.38 -5.41
C SER A 594 12.55 8.95 -6.65
N PRO A 595 13.21 8.32 -7.65
CA PRO A 595 12.53 7.74 -8.81
C PRO A 595 11.52 6.63 -8.48
N ARG A 596 11.54 6.11 -7.25
CA ARG A 596 10.53 5.18 -6.73
C ARG A 596 9.13 5.81 -6.75
N VAL A 597 9.04 7.14 -6.58
CA VAL A 597 7.80 7.89 -6.62
C VAL A 597 7.43 8.17 -8.07
N ARG A 598 6.54 7.35 -8.63
CA ARG A 598 5.97 7.60 -9.96
C ARG A 598 4.95 8.72 -9.86
N TYR A 599 5.32 9.89 -10.38
CA TYR A 599 4.45 11.05 -10.34
C TYR A 599 3.60 11.15 -11.60
N LYS A 600 2.28 11.22 -11.41
CA LYS A 600 1.29 11.36 -12.48
C LYS A 600 0.26 12.40 -12.08
N GLU A 601 0.31 13.57 -12.70
CA GLU A 601 -0.57 14.69 -12.41
C GLU A 601 -1.67 14.81 -13.47
N ILE A 602 -2.92 15.09 -13.06
CA ILE A 602 -3.99 15.42 -14.01
C ILE A 602 -3.87 16.90 -14.33
N VAL A 603 -3.37 17.23 -15.53
CA VAL A 603 -3.18 18.62 -15.97
C VAL A 603 -4.48 19.22 -16.47
N ASN A 604 -5.26 18.43 -17.19
CA ASN A 604 -6.53 18.85 -17.76
C ASN A 604 -7.49 17.66 -17.80
N GLU A 605 -8.76 17.90 -17.49
CA GLU A 605 -9.83 16.92 -17.61
C GLU A 605 -10.92 17.57 -18.46
N GLU A 606 -11.00 17.17 -19.72
CA GLU A 606 -12.03 17.63 -20.64
C GLU A 606 -13.09 16.55 -20.77
N LEU A 607 -14.34 16.95 -20.61
CA LEU A 607 -15.45 16.13 -21.08
C LEU A 607 -15.28 15.96 -22.58
N ILE A 608 -15.31 14.72 -23.06
CA ILE A 608 -15.42 14.48 -24.50
C ILE A 608 -16.81 14.98 -24.91
N LEU A 609 -16.89 16.23 -25.38
CA LEU A 609 -18.05 16.73 -26.10
C LEU A 609 -18.09 15.98 -27.42
N THR A 610 -18.85 14.89 -27.47
CA THR A 610 -19.10 14.14 -28.71
C THR A 610 -19.70 15.08 -29.75
N GLU A 611 -18.88 15.59 -30.68
CA GLU A 611 -19.33 16.38 -31.81
C GLU A 611 -20.35 15.57 -32.60
N SER A 612 -21.60 15.99 -32.50
CA SER A 612 -22.71 15.26 -33.09
C SER A 612 -23.22 16.03 -34.30
N TYR A 613 -23.12 15.41 -35.47
CA TYR A 613 -23.74 15.88 -36.69
C TYR A 613 -24.70 14.81 -37.21
N LEU A 614 -25.72 15.23 -37.95
CA LEU A 614 -26.65 14.35 -38.64
C LEU A 614 -26.92 14.89 -40.04
N ILE A 615 -27.29 14.00 -40.95
CA ILE A 615 -27.74 14.38 -42.28
C ILE A 615 -29.27 14.41 -42.24
N ASN A 616 -29.88 15.55 -42.56
CA ASN A 616 -31.35 15.68 -42.57
C ASN A 616 -31.95 14.96 -43.79
N ALA A 617 -33.29 14.89 -43.88
CA ALA A 617 -33.98 14.15 -44.93
C ALA A 617 -33.68 14.71 -46.35
N GLU A 618 -33.24 15.95 -46.43
CA GLU A 618 -32.86 16.68 -47.64
C GLU A 618 -31.38 16.45 -48.03
N GLY A 619 -30.61 15.71 -47.24
CA GLY A 619 -29.21 15.38 -47.52
C GLY A 619 -28.19 16.40 -47.02
N GLU A 620 -28.61 17.39 -46.23
CA GLU A 620 -27.74 18.44 -45.70
C GLU A 620 -27.15 18.05 -44.34
N ARG A 621 -25.87 18.38 -44.13
CA ARG A 621 -25.19 18.18 -42.85
C ARG A 621 -25.64 19.24 -41.85
N VAL A 622 -26.27 18.80 -40.76
CA VAL A 622 -26.72 19.64 -39.66
C VAL A 622 -25.92 19.32 -38.40
N GLU A 623 -25.23 20.33 -37.87
CA GLU A 623 -24.45 20.21 -36.64
C GLU A 623 -25.25 20.65 -35.42
N TYR A 624 -25.14 19.91 -34.32
CA TYR A 624 -25.90 20.18 -33.09
C TYR A 624 -25.10 19.98 -31.81
N LYS A 625 -25.60 20.56 -30.72
CA LYS A 625 -25.09 20.37 -29.36
C LYS A 625 -26.04 19.44 -28.60
N ILE A 626 -25.49 18.45 -27.89
CA ILE A 626 -26.27 17.55 -27.01
C ILE A 626 -26.62 18.35 -25.75
N GLU A 627 -27.77 19.03 -25.77
CA GLU A 627 -28.21 19.94 -24.72
C GLU A 627 -29.72 19.82 -24.53
N ALA A 628 -30.22 20.04 -23.31
CA ALA A 628 -31.65 19.99 -23.03
C ALA A 628 -32.37 21.25 -23.55
N TYR A 629 -33.57 21.08 -24.11
CA TYR A 629 -34.41 22.18 -24.55
C TYR A 629 -35.47 22.51 -23.51
N VAL A 630 -35.55 23.79 -23.13
CA VAL A 630 -36.55 24.29 -22.17
C VAL A 630 -37.29 25.47 -22.81
N GLU A 631 -38.59 25.29 -23.06
CA GLU A 631 -39.46 26.40 -23.47
C GLU A 631 -40.83 26.27 -22.81
N GLY A 632 -41.16 27.23 -21.93
CA GLY A 632 -42.37 27.19 -21.11
C GLY A 632 -42.40 25.98 -20.16
N LYS A 633 -43.42 25.12 -20.28
CA LYS A 633 -43.54 23.86 -19.52
C LYS A 633 -42.92 22.64 -20.21
N LYS A 634 -42.38 22.80 -21.42
CA LYS A 634 -41.74 21.70 -22.15
C LYS A 634 -40.27 21.63 -21.75
N HIS A 635 -39.88 20.48 -21.24
CA HIS A 635 -38.50 20.12 -20.97
C HIS A 635 -38.17 18.86 -21.77
N LEU A 636 -37.18 18.95 -22.66
CA LEU A 636 -36.74 17.84 -23.48
C LEU A 636 -35.28 17.55 -23.24
N THR A 637 -34.96 16.31 -22.87
CA THR A 637 -33.58 15.86 -22.64
C THR A 637 -33.07 15.09 -23.86
N PRO A 638 -31.81 15.27 -24.30
CA PRO A 638 -31.26 14.52 -25.43
C PRO A 638 -31.42 13.00 -25.24
N GLY A 639 -31.87 12.30 -26.27
CA GLY A 639 -32.23 10.87 -26.19
C GLY A 639 -33.71 10.61 -25.86
N GLN A 640 -34.49 11.65 -25.52
CA GLN A 640 -35.93 11.50 -25.26
C GLN A 640 -36.71 11.31 -26.56
N VAL A 641 -37.48 10.22 -26.64
CA VAL A 641 -38.40 9.97 -27.74
C VAL A 641 -39.73 10.64 -27.43
N ILE A 642 -40.21 11.47 -28.36
CA ILE A 642 -41.51 12.13 -28.26
C ILE A 642 -42.34 11.85 -29.51
N LYS A 643 -43.66 11.90 -29.38
CA LYS A 643 -44.56 11.77 -30.53
C LYS A 643 -44.70 13.12 -31.22
N ALA A 644 -44.31 13.19 -32.49
CA ALA A 644 -44.45 14.41 -33.29
C ALA A 644 -45.93 14.77 -33.45
N LYS A 645 -46.29 16.03 -33.19
CA LYS A 645 -47.69 16.48 -33.18
C LYS A 645 -48.35 16.41 -34.56
N ASP A 646 -47.57 16.55 -35.63
CA ASP A 646 -48.10 16.76 -36.98
C ASP A 646 -48.18 15.47 -37.80
N SER A 647 -47.27 14.50 -37.57
CA SER A 647 -47.25 13.21 -38.28
C SER A 647 -47.65 12.02 -37.41
N GLY A 648 -47.69 12.17 -36.09
CA GLY A 648 -47.94 11.07 -35.15
C GLY A 648 -46.80 10.04 -35.04
N GLU A 649 -45.69 10.25 -35.75
CA GLU A 649 -44.51 9.39 -35.69
C GLU A 649 -43.67 9.70 -34.44
N PHE A 650 -42.96 8.68 -33.94
CA PHE A 650 -42.01 8.87 -32.86
C PHE A 650 -40.74 9.52 -33.40
N VAL A 651 -40.29 10.57 -32.74
CA VAL A 651 -39.07 11.29 -33.07
C VAL A 651 -38.19 11.38 -31.84
N LEU A 652 -36.89 11.20 -32.04
CA LEU A 652 -35.88 11.24 -31.00
C LEU A 652 -35.28 12.64 -30.95
N TYR A 653 -35.37 13.29 -29.79
CA TYR A 653 -34.70 14.58 -29.57
C TYR A 653 -33.20 14.35 -29.43
N ARG A 654 -32.40 15.04 -30.26
CA ARG A 654 -30.94 14.88 -30.29
C ARG A 654 -30.19 16.04 -29.64
N GLY A 655 -30.77 17.23 -29.60
CA GLY A 655 -30.11 18.43 -29.07
C GLY A 655 -30.50 19.70 -29.83
N LEU A 656 -29.72 20.77 -29.70
CA LEU A 656 -30.01 22.07 -30.33
C LEU A 656 -29.11 22.33 -31.54
N SER A 657 -29.71 22.81 -32.64
CA SER A 657 -29.00 23.23 -33.85
C SER A 657 -27.98 24.32 -33.55
N LYS A 658 -26.73 24.12 -33.98
CA LYS A 658 -25.69 25.15 -33.79
C LYS A 658 -25.97 26.43 -34.57
N LYS A 659 -26.70 26.35 -35.69
CA LYS A 659 -26.91 27.48 -36.60
C LYS A 659 -28.16 28.30 -36.25
N THR A 660 -29.20 27.65 -35.73
CA THR A 660 -30.50 28.30 -35.48
C THR A 660 -30.95 28.25 -34.02
N GLY A 661 -30.34 27.39 -33.19
CA GLY A 661 -30.73 27.20 -31.79
C GLY A 661 -31.99 26.34 -31.61
N ASP A 662 -32.59 25.86 -32.69
CA ASP A 662 -33.83 25.08 -32.64
C ASP A 662 -33.60 23.62 -32.23
N PRO A 663 -34.57 22.99 -31.56
CA PRO A 663 -34.49 21.57 -31.20
C PRO A 663 -34.48 20.67 -32.44
N ILE A 664 -33.49 19.78 -32.51
CA ILE A 664 -33.36 18.80 -33.58
C ILE A 664 -33.99 17.48 -33.19
N PHE A 665 -34.87 17.01 -34.06
CA PHE A 665 -35.55 15.75 -33.97
C PHE A 665 -35.17 14.86 -35.16
N VAL A 666 -34.89 13.59 -34.88
CA VAL A 666 -34.69 12.59 -35.93
C VAL A 666 -35.81 11.55 -35.88
N PRO A 667 -36.27 11.02 -37.04
CA PRO A 667 -37.25 9.94 -37.06
C PRO A 667 -36.75 8.76 -36.22
N TYR A 668 -37.53 8.37 -35.21
CA TYR A 668 -37.21 7.23 -34.36
C TYR A 668 -37.86 5.98 -34.96
N LYS A 669 -37.06 5.20 -35.69
CA LYS A 669 -37.41 3.81 -36.01
C LYS A 669 -36.82 2.93 -34.93
N ALA A 670 -37.66 2.19 -34.22
CA ALA A 670 -37.20 1.17 -33.27
C ALA A 670 -36.30 0.17 -34.02
N GLN A 671 -34.99 0.27 -33.84
CA GLN A 671 -34.06 -0.69 -34.40
C GLN A 671 -33.94 -1.89 -33.45
N THR A 672 -34.49 -3.00 -33.90
CA THR A 672 -34.04 -4.35 -33.57
C THR A 672 -32.58 -4.49 -34.02
N GLU A 673 -31.60 -4.26 -33.14
CA GLU A 673 -30.20 -4.56 -33.46
C GLU A 673 -29.83 -5.98 -33.03
N LYS A 674 -29.41 -6.75 -34.05
CA LYS A 674 -28.79 -8.07 -33.92
C LYS A 674 -27.40 -7.95 -33.29
N PRO A 675 -26.95 -8.94 -32.49
CA PRO A 675 -25.58 -8.99 -32.01
C PRO A 675 -24.57 -9.22 -33.15
N PRO A 676 -23.28 -8.91 -32.94
CA PRO A 676 -22.24 -9.14 -33.92
C PRO A 676 -22.16 -10.63 -34.26
N ARG A 677 -21.91 -10.94 -35.54
CA ARG A 677 -21.79 -12.30 -36.07
C ARG A 677 -20.70 -13.09 -35.32
N GLY A 678 -21.15 -13.89 -34.36
CA GLY A 678 -20.42 -14.96 -33.69
C GLY A 678 -21.40 -16.07 -33.31
N ARG A 679 -21.65 -16.99 -34.27
CA ARG A 679 -22.43 -18.24 -34.17
C ARG A 679 -23.94 -18.10 -33.83
N GLU A 680 -24.72 -17.75 -34.85
CA GLU A 680 -26.17 -18.01 -34.93
C GLU A 680 -26.43 -19.52 -35.08
N ASN A 681 -27.36 -20.03 -34.25
CA ASN A 681 -28.31 -21.15 -34.45
C ASN A 681 -28.29 -22.24 -33.37
N ASP A 682 -28.74 -21.97 -32.13
CA ASP A 682 -29.38 -23.04 -31.31
C ASP A 682 -30.22 -22.63 -30.06
N LEU A 683 -30.36 -21.36 -29.64
CA LEU A 683 -30.74 -21.08 -28.22
C LEU A 683 -32.03 -20.27 -27.92
N VAL A 684 -32.90 -19.92 -28.86
CA VAL A 684 -34.18 -19.24 -28.50
C VAL A 684 -35.25 -20.29 -28.18
N VAL A 685 -35.54 -20.48 -26.89
CA VAL A 685 -36.62 -21.37 -26.42
C VAL A 685 -37.97 -20.70 -26.65
N SER A 686 -38.91 -21.38 -27.30
CA SER A 686 -40.28 -20.86 -27.47
C SER A 686 -41.04 -20.82 -26.13
N LEU A 687 -42.09 -19.99 -26.04
CA LEU A 687 -42.94 -19.90 -24.84
C LEU A 687 -43.53 -21.28 -24.46
N GLU A 688 -44.00 -22.03 -25.44
CA GLU A 688 -44.57 -23.37 -25.23
C GLU A 688 -43.53 -24.33 -24.69
N LYS A 689 -42.30 -24.26 -25.21
CA LYS A 689 -41.23 -25.15 -24.77
C LYS A 689 -40.75 -24.82 -23.36
N ALA A 690 -40.67 -23.54 -23.02
CA ALA A 690 -40.34 -23.10 -21.67
C ALA A 690 -41.43 -23.51 -20.66
N ALA A 691 -42.71 -23.40 -21.03
CA ALA A 691 -43.83 -23.87 -20.23
C ALA A 691 -43.80 -25.39 -20.03
N GLU A 692 -43.43 -26.15 -21.06
CA GLU A 692 -43.25 -27.61 -20.96
C GLU A 692 -42.12 -27.97 -19.98
N ILE A 693 -40.97 -27.28 -20.06
CA ILE A 693 -39.83 -27.54 -19.18
C ILE A 693 -40.18 -27.17 -17.75
N MET A 694 -40.61 -25.93 -17.50
CA MET A 694 -40.82 -25.39 -16.15
C MET A 694 -42.12 -25.88 -15.49
N GLY A 695 -43.13 -26.31 -16.27
CA GLY A 695 -44.39 -26.82 -15.74
C GLY A 695 -45.13 -25.79 -14.89
N ALA A 696 -45.51 -26.16 -13.66
CA ALA A 696 -46.22 -25.27 -12.73
C ALA A 696 -45.39 -24.07 -12.25
N ASP A 697 -44.08 -24.12 -12.46
CA ASP A 697 -43.13 -23.05 -12.14
C ASP A 697 -42.94 -22.06 -13.32
N PHE A 698 -43.77 -22.17 -14.37
CA PHE A 698 -43.86 -21.18 -15.47
C PHE A 698 -44.98 -20.17 -15.21
N LEU A 699 -44.62 -18.89 -15.06
CA LEU A 699 -45.54 -17.78 -14.83
C LEU A 699 -45.43 -16.76 -15.97
N GLY A 700 -45.97 -17.14 -17.14
CA GLY A 700 -45.95 -16.33 -18.37
C GLY A 700 -47.14 -15.37 -18.55
N PRO A 701 -47.41 -14.90 -19.78
CA PRO A 701 -48.46 -13.90 -20.06
C PRO A 701 -49.84 -14.24 -19.46
N ASP A 702 -50.27 -15.49 -19.57
CA ASP A 702 -51.54 -15.96 -19.00
C ASP A 702 -51.57 -15.83 -17.47
N ALA A 703 -50.44 -16.07 -16.80
CA ALA A 703 -50.32 -15.94 -15.35
C ALA A 703 -50.36 -14.46 -14.92
N VAL A 704 -49.82 -13.56 -15.74
CA VAL A 704 -49.86 -12.10 -15.54
C VAL A 704 -51.27 -11.56 -15.74
N GLU A 705 -51.94 -11.93 -16.84
CA GLU A 705 -53.34 -11.57 -17.09
C GLU A 705 -54.24 -12.14 -15.99
N LYS A 706 -54.07 -13.42 -15.65
CA LYS A 706 -54.83 -14.08 -14.59
C LYS A 706 -54.61 -13.43 -13.24
N SER A 707 -53.44 -12.90 -12.89
CA SER A 707 -53.17 -12.36 -11.55
C SER A 707 -53.46 -10.86 -11.46
N LEU A 708 -53.00 -10.08 -12.44
CA LEU A 708 -53.01 -8.61 -12.40
C LEU A 708 -54.02 -7.97 -13.35
N GLY A 709 -54.61 -8.74 -14.28
CA GLY A 709 -55.49 -8.22 -15.33
C GLY A 709 -54.76 -7.45 -16.42
N VAL A 710 -53.43 -7.59 -16.51
CA VAL A 710 -52.61 -6.99 -17.56
C VAL A 710 -52.55 -7.96 -18.74
N ARG A 711 -53.14 -7.57 -19.86
CA ARG A 711 -53.10 -8.35 -21.10
C ARG A 711 -51.97 -7.84 -21.98
N LEU A 712 -51.04 -8.74 -22.31
CA LEU A 712 -49.92 -8.44 -23.21
C LEU A 712 -50.25 -8.94 -24.62
N GLU A 713 -50.04 -8.10 -25.63
CA GLU A 713 -50.03 -8.57 -27.01
C GLU A 713 -48.76 -9.38 -27.27
N GLN A 714 -48.80 -10.31 -28.23
CA GLN A 714 -47.66 -11.19 -28.52
C GLN A 714 -46.36 -10.42 -28.83
N ARG A 715 -46.47 -9.23 -29.41
CA ARG A 715 -45.33 -8.34 -29.70
C ARG A 715 -44.72 -7.67 -28.46
N ASP A 716 -45.48 -7.58 -27.38
CA ASP A 716 -45.09 -6.91 -26.13
C ASP A 716 -44.52 -7.93 -25.12
N VAL A 717 -44.59 -9.22 -25.44
CA VAL A 717 -43.96 -10.30 -24.66
C VAL A 717 -42.50 -10.42 -25.12
N PRO A 718 -41.51 -10.16 -24.24
CA PRO A 718 -40.10 -10.30 -24.60
C PRO A 718 -39.76 -11.76 -24.89
N ALA A 719 -38.77 -11.98 -25.76
CA ALA A 719 -38.21 -13.31 -25.98
C ALA A 719 -37.58 -13.84 -24.68
N ILE A 720 -37.65 -15.16 -24.46
CA ILE A 720 -37.02 -15.77 -23.28
C ILE A 720 -35.49 -15.74 -23.45
N PRO A 721 -34.74 -15.07 -22.55
CA PRO A 721 -33.30 -14.88 -22.69
C PRO A 721 -32.47 -16.02 -22.07
N PHE A 722 -33.10 -17.16 -21.80
CA PHE A 722 -32.53 -18.34 -21.16
C PHE A 722 -32.54 -19.51 -22.13
N SER A 723 -31.44 -20.28 -22.16
CA SER A 723 -31.39 -21.49 -22.97
C SER A 723 -32.27 -22.59 -22.38
N LYS A 724 -32.44 -23.67 -23.14
CA LYS A 724 -33.12 -24.87 -22.64
C LYS A 724 -32.41 -25.42 -21.40
N GLU A 725 -31.09 -25.46 -21.43
CA GLU A 725 -30.24 -25.95 -20.34
C GLU A 725 -30.36 -25.04 -19.11
N ASP A 726 -30.42 -23.72 -19.29
CA ASP A 726 -30.69 -22.77 -18.19
C ASP A 726 -32.02 -23.07 -17.50
N LEU A 727 -33.08 -23.37 -18.26
CA LEU A 727 -34.40 -23.68 -17.72
C LEU A 727 -34.45 -25.05 -17.03
N GLU A 728 -33.82 -26.06 -17.61
CA GLU A 728 -33.70 -27.39 -16.99
C GLU A 728 -32.93 -27.30 -15.66
N ARG A 729 -31.81 -26.56 -15.63
CA ARG A 729 -31.04 -26.33 -14.41
C ARG A 729 -31.81 -25.52 -13.38
N ALA A 730 -32.53 -24.48 -13.80
CA ALA A 730 -33.37 -23.69 -12.91
C ALA A 730 -34.46 -24.53 -12.23
N LYS A 731 -35.07 -25.45 -12.97
CA LYS A 731 -36.05 -26.40 -12.43
C LYS A 731 -35.43 -27.33 -11.38
N GLU A 732 -34.23 -27.86 -11.63
CA GLU A 732 -33.50 -28.68 -10.65
C GLU A 732 -33.20 -27.92 -9.35
N LEU A 733 -32.91 -26.62 -9.46
CA LEU A 733 -32.64 -25.74 -8.33
C LEU A 733 -33.92 -25.21 -7.65
N GLY A 734 -35.11 -25.64 -8.08
CA GLY A 734 -36.38 -25.20 -7.51
C GLY A 734 -36.69 -23.73 -7.79
N GLN A 735 -36.25 -23.20 -8.92
CA GLN A 735 -36.56 -21.84 -9.38
C GLN A 735 -37.83 -21.83 -10.23
N MET A 736 -38.45 -20.65 -10.33
CA MET A 736 -39.57 -20.36 -11.23
C MET A 736 -39.16 -19.37 -12.32
N LEU A 737 -39.73 -19.53 -13.50
CA LEU A 737 -39.59 -18.60 -14.62
C LEU A 737 -40.81 -17.68 -14.62
N ILE A 738 -40.60 -16.41 -14.34
CA ILE A 738 -41.67 -15.41 -14.20
C ILE A 738 -41.49 -14.27 -15.19
N LEU A 739 -42.58 -13.88 -15.85
CA LEU A 739 -42.66 -12.67 -16.65
C LEU A 739 -43.09 -11.51 -15.75
N ARG A 740 -42.21 -10.51 -15.59
CA ARG A 740 -42.54 -9.27 -14.89
C ARG A 740 -43.04 -8.23 -15.90
N VAL A 741 -43.86 -7.29 -15.45
CA VAL A 741 -44.40 -6.19 -16.29
C VAL A 741 -44.31 -4.86 -15.58
N SER A 742 -43.87 -3.82 -16.30
CA SER A 742 -43.64 -2.49 -15.73
C SER A 742 -44.91 -1.66 -15.57
N ASN A 743 -45.99 -2.02 -16.26
CA ASN A 743 -47.21 -1.21 -16.35
C ASN A 743 -48.44 -1.97 -15.84
N ALA A 744 -49.34 -1.25 -15.20
CA ALA A 744 -50.66 -1.68 -14.79
C ALA A 744 -51.64 -1.73 -15.99
N PRO A 745 -52.85 -2.31 -15.84
CA PRO A 745 -53.82 -2.42 -16.95
C PRO A 745 -54.28 -1.07 -17.52
N ASP A 746 -54.19 0.00 -16.74
CA ASP A 746 -54.50 1.37 -17.16
C ASP A 746 -53.31 2.11 -17.78
N GLY A 747 -52.16 1.45 -17.94
CA GLY A 747 -50.95 2.00 -18.54
C GLY A 747 -50.06 2.78 -17.57
N ASP A 748 -50.48 2.96 -16.32
CA ASP A 748 -49.67 3.57 -15.27
C ASP A 748 -48.51 2.65 -14.86
N VAL A 749 -47.46 3.26 -14.29
CA VAL A 749 -46.32 2.54 -13.72
C VAL A 749 -46.80 1.59 -12.59
N LEU A 750 -46.37 0.33 -12.65
CA LEU A 750 -46.74 -0.71 -11.69
C LEU A 750 -45.85 -0.67 -10.44
N SER A 751 -46.02 0.37 -9.63
CA SER A 751 -45.34 0.50 -8.33
C SER A 751 -45.94 -0.40 -7.26
N MET A 752 -45.31 -0.50 -6.08
CA MET A 752 -45.81 -1.34 -4.97
C MET A 752 -47.20 -0.89 -4.53
N VAL A 753 -47.44 0.42 -4.50
CA VAL A 753 -48.76 1.01 -4.21
C VAL A 753 -49.78 0.58 -5.26
N LYS A 754 -49.44 0.72 -6.55
CA LYS A 754 -50.36 0.36 -7.64
C LYS A 754 -50.68 -1.12 -7.61
N LEU A 755 -49.66 -1.96 -7.46
CA LEU A 755 -49.79 -3.41 -7.40
C LEU A 755 -50.66 -3.85 -6.20
N ASN A 756 -50.42 -3.31 -5.00
CA ASN A 756 -51.24 -3.60 -3.82
C ASN A 756 -52.72 -3.24 -4.08
N ASN A 757 -52.99 -2.05 -4.65
CA ASN A 757 -54.34 -1.60 -4.96
C ASN A 757 -55.05 -2.50 -5.98
N LEU A 758 -54.34 -2.98 -7.01
CA LEU A 758 -54.89 -3.88 -8.03
C LEU A 758 -55.35 -5.22 -7.45
N VAL A 759 -54.58 -5.81 -6.53
CA VAL A 759 -54.86 -7.17 -6.03
C VAL A 759 -55.70 -7.20 -4.75
N LYS A 760 -55.76 -6.10 -3.98
CA LYS A 760 -56.39 -6.04 -2.64
C LYS A 760 -57.84 -6.51 -2.63
N ALA A 761 -58.66 -6.03 -3.55
CA ALA A 761 -60.08 -6.41 -3.63
C ALA A 761 -60.24 -7.91 -3.93
N ARG A 762 -59.37 -8.44 -4.77
CA ARG A 762 -59.37 -9.85 -5.17
C ARG A 762 -58.91 -10.77 -4.04
N LEU A 763 -57.79 -10.47 -3.38
CA LEU A 763 -57.31 -11.27 -2.25
C LEU A 763 -58.35 -11.36 -1.14
N LYS A 764 -59.05 -10.25 -0.86
CA LYS A 764 -60.19 -10.22 0.06
C LYS A 764 -61.34 -11.13 -0.40
N LYS A 765 -61.72 -11.06 -1.68
CA LYS A 765 -62.79 -11.91 -2.27
C LYS A 765 -62.44 -13.40 -2.24
N GLU A 766 -61.19 -13.74 -2.55
CA GLU A 766 -60.69 -15.13 -2.57
C GLU A 766 -60.27 -15.64 -1.17
N LYS A 767 -60.42 -14.83 -0.12
CA LYS A 767 -59.98 -15.14 1.26
C LYS A 767 -58.50 -15.53 1.35
N LYS A 768 -57.65 -14.91 0.53
CA LYS A 768 -56.20 -15.14 0.47
C LYS A 768 -55.39 -14.11 1.28
N GLY A 769 -55.96 -13.57 2.37
CA GLY A 769 -55.27 -12.61 3.23
C GLY A 769 -55.07 -11.22 2.59
N LYS A 770 -54.07 -10.48 3.06
CA LYS A 770 -53.67 -9.18 2.49
C LYS A 770 -52.49 -9.33 1.54
N ALA A 771 -52.28 -8.32 0.70
CA ALA A 771 -51.08 -8.24 -0.13
C ALA A 771 -49.91 -7.67 0.68
N LEU A 772 -50.09 -6.51 1.31
CA LEU A 772 -49.09 -5.84 2.13
C LEU A 772 -49.53 -5.78 3.61
N PHE A 773 -48.59 -5.96 4.54
CA PHE A 773 -48.85 -5.93 5.98
C PHE A 773 -49.32 -4.55 6.46
N GLU A 774 -48.56 -3.50 6.10
CA GLU A 774 -48.83 -2.12 6.48
C GLU A 774 -48.85 -1.20 5.24
N GLU A 775 -49.98 -0.55 4.95
CA GLU A 775 -50.12 0.31 3.76
C GLU A 775 -49.70 1.77 4.01
N ALA A 776 -49.65 2.20 5.28
CA ALA A 776 -49.42 3.59 5.70
C ALA A 776 -48.09 3.78 6.47
N GLY A 777 -47.20 2.78 6.40
CA GLY A 777 -45.93 2.73 7.11
C GLY A 777 -44.90 3.73 6.59
N TRP A 778 -43.66 3.59 7.06
CA TRP A 778 -42.54 4.47 6.74
C TRP A 778 -42.18 4.46 5.24
N GLN A 779 -42.37 3.33 4.57
CA GLN A 779 -42.06 3.10 3.15
C GLN A 779 -42.83 4.01 2.19
N LYS A 780 -43.95 4.61 2.60
CA LYS A 780 -44.72 5.53 1.74
C LYS A 780 -43.95 6.78 1.30
N ASN A 781 -42.90 7.12 2.04
CA ASN A 781 -42.05 8.28 1.77
C ASN A 781 -40.84 7.92 0.88
N GLU A 782 -40.70 6.66 0.49
CA GLU A 782 -39.56 6.16 -0.29
C GLU A 782 -39.93 6.00 -1.77
N ASP A 783 -38.97 6.30 -2.65
CA ASP A 783 -39.16 6.28 -4.09
C ASP A 783 -39.44 4.85 -4.62
N PHE A 784 -38.76 3.85 -4.06
CA PHE A 784 -38.92 2.44 -4.43
C PHE A 784 -40.35 1.91 -4.23
N TYR A 785 -41.13 2.55 -3.34
CA TYR A 785 -42.48 2.12 -3.01
C TYR A 785 -43.53 2.80 -3.92
N THR A 786 -43.32 4.06 -4.28
CA THR A 786 -44.31 4.89 -4.98
C THR A 786 -44.10 4.95 -6.50
N ASN A 787 -42.85 4.95 -6.96
CA ASN A 787 -42.49 5.26 -8.35
C ASN A 787 -41.74 4.14 -9.08
N GLU A 788 -41.00 3.29 -8.37
CA GLU A 788 -40.23 2.19 -8.99
C GLU A 788 -41.15 1.06 -9.47
N ALA A 789 -40.87 0.51 -10.65
CA ALA A 789 -41.58 -0.62 -11.24
C ALA A 789 -40.59 -1.69 -11.69
N PRO A 790 -41.01 -2.97 -11.79
CA PRO A 790 -40.14 -4.00 -12.32
C PRO A 790 -39.95 -3.78 -13.83
N GLN A 791 -38.81 -4.21 -14.37
CA GLN A 791 -38.63 -4.21 -15.82
C GLN A 791 -39.52 -5.26 -16.48
N THR A 792 -40.10 -4.94 -17.64
CA THR A 792 -40.82 -5.94 -18.44
C THR A 792 -39.83 -6.93 -19.05
N ALA A 793 -39.59 -8.03 -18.35
CA ALA A 793 -38.57 -9.02 -18.68
C ALA A 793 -38.88 -10.38 -18.05
N TRP A 794 -38.21 -11.42 -18.55
CA TRP A 794 -38.20 -12.75 -17.93
C TRP A 794 -37.16 -12.83 -16.83
N ALA A 795 -37.53 -13.41 -15.68
CA ALA A 795 -36.62 -13.67 -14.58
C ALA A 795 -36.70 -15.12 -14.10
N LEU A 796 -35.55 -15.68 -13.74
CA LEU A 796 -35.44 -16.93 -13.00
C LEU A 796 -35.27 -16.60 -11.52
N VAL A 797 -36.22 -17.03 -10.69
CA VAL A 797 -36.32 -16.63 -9.28
C VAL A 797 -36.44 -17.85 -8.39
N SER A 798 -35.72 -17.86 -7.27
CA SER A 798 -35.79 -18.96 -6.31
C SER A 798 -37.12 -18.92 -5.55
N LYS A 799 -37.75 -20.09 -5.38
CA LYS A 799 -39.01 -20.21 -4.63
C LYS A 799 -38.84 -20.01 -3.12
N GLU A 800 -37.64 -20.31 -2.63
CA GLU A 800 -37.19 -20.16 -1.25
C GLU A 800 -35.87 -19.38 -1.23
N ILE A 801 -35.47 -18.93 -0.03
CA ILE A 801 -34.13 -18.36 0.15
C ILE A 801 -33.04 -19.39 -0.16
N VAL A 802 -31.89 -18.92 -0.64
CA VAL A 802 -30.71 -19.75 -0.90
C VAL A 802 -30.34 -20.50 0.39
N PRO A 803 -30.07 -21.82 0.35
CA PRO A 803 -29.69 -22.60 1.52
C PRO A 803 -28.53 -21.97 2.28
N ASP A 804 -28.57 -22.05 3.61
CA ASP A 804 -27.57 -21.47 4.52
C ASP A 804 -27.40 -19.94 4.43
N SER A 805 -28.30 -19.20 3.77
CA SER A 805 -28.21 -17.73 3.70
C SER A 805 -28.66 -17.00 4.98
N THR A 806 -29.38 -17.66 5.88
CA THR A 806 -29.85 -17.06 7.15
C THR A 806 -28.73 -16.85 8.15
N SER A 807 -28.95 -15.97 9.13
CA SER A 807 -27.97 -15.65 10.20
C SER A 807 -26.64 -15.12 9.67
N LYS A 808 -26.63 -14.62 8.42
CA LYS A 808 -25.48 -14.02 7.74
C LYS A 808 -25.77 -12.56 7.44
N ASN A 809 -24.72 -11.75 7.49
CA ASN A 809 -24.79 -10.33 7.12
C ASN A 809 -24.79 -10.17 5.58
N TYR A 810 -24.98 -8.94 5.09
CA TYR A 810 -25.30 -8.74 3.67
C TYR A 810 -24.11 -9.12 2.78
N LEU A 811 -22.90 -8.83 3.27
CA LEU A 811 -21.66 -9.21 2.60
C LEU A 811 -21.48 -10.74 2.59
N GLU A 812 -21.69 -11.42 3.71
CA GLU A 812 -21.62 -12.89 3.80
C GLU A 812 -22.66 -13.58 2.91
N GLN A 813 -23.87 -13.01 2.78
CA GLN A 813 -24.86 -13.49 1.82
C GLN A 813 -24.43 -13.22 0.36
N THR A 814 -23.69 -12.15 0.11
CA THR A 814 -23.13 -11.83 -1.23
C THR A 814 -22.02 -12.82 -1.60
N GLU A 815 -21.16 -13.20 -0.65
CA GLU A 815 -20.19 -14.30 -0.83
C GLU A 815 -20.90 -15.62 -1.16
N LEU A 816 -21.97 -15.93 -0.42
CA LEU A 816 -22.77 -17.13 -0.67
C LEU A 816 -23.44 -17.11 -2.05
N LEU A 817 -23.96 -15.96 -2.50
CA LEU A 817 -24.49 -15.79 -3.86
C LEU A 817 -23.41 -16.02 -4.92
N SER A 818 -22.19 -15.55 -4.67
CA SER A 818 -21.03 -15.76 -5.53
C SER A 818 -20.71 -17.25 -5.69
N SER A 819 -20.65 -18.02 -4.59
CA SER A 819 -20.47 -19.47 -4.63
C SER A 819 -21.66 -20.18 -5.28
N TYR A 820 -22.89 -19.80 -4.92
CA TYR A 820 -24.11 -20.38 -5.50
C TYR A 820 -24.16 -20.19 -7.02
N LEU A 821 -23.76 -19.02 -7.52
CA LEU A 821 -23.65 -18.75 -8.95
C LEU A 821 -22.63 -19.65 -9.64
N ARG A 822 -21.41 -19.73 -9.11
CA ARG A 822 -20.32 -20.52 -9.70
C ARG A 822 -20.62 -22.01 -9.67
N ASP A 823 -21.05 -22.52 -8.52
CA ASP A 823 -21.05 -23.95 -8.25
C ASP A 823 -22.40 -24.59 -8.57
N GLN A 824 -23.51 -23.87 -8.33
CA GLN A 824 -24.86 -24.40 -8.50
C GLN A 824 -25.50 -23.93 -9.80
N VAL A 825 -25.57 -22.61 -10.04
CA VAL A 825 -26.28 -22.06 -11.20
C VAL A 825 -25.54 -22.35 -12.50
N PHE A 826 -24.22 -22.11 -12.53
CA PHE A 826 -23.39 -22.31 -13.72
C PHE A 826 -22.39 -23.47 -13.58
N GLY A 827 -22.44 -24.29 -12.53
CA GLY A 827 -21.42 -25.31 -12.18
C GLY A 827 -20.65 -25.96 -13.33
N ASN A 828 -21.34 -26.62 -14.26
CA ASN A 828 -20.74 -27.29 -15.43
C ASN A 828 -20.87 -26.49 -16.75
N MET A 829 -21.37 -25.26 -16.67
CA MET A 829 -21.61 -24.34 -17.78
C MET A 829 -20.55 -23.23 -17.78
N SER A 830 -20.32 -22.62 -18.94
CA SER A 830 -19.46 -21.44 -19.02
C SER A 830 -20.12 -20.26 -18.30
N LEU A 831 -19.41 -19.67 -17.34
CA LEU A 831 -19.88 -18.45 -16.67
C LEU A 831 -19.95 -17.29 -17.68
N PRO A 832 -21.10 -16.63 -17.85
CA PRO A 832 -21.24 -15.50 -18.78
C PRO A 832 -20.36 -14.30 -18.37
N PRO A 833 -19.86 -13.50 -19.33
CA PRO A 833 -18.93 -12.40 -19.04
C PRO A 833 -19.45 -11.40 -17.99
N GLU A 834 -20.73 -11.04 -18.07
CA GLU A 834 -21.38 -10.12 -17.12
C GLU A 834 -21.29 -10.60 -15.65
N TYR A 835 -21.40 -11.92 -15.41
CA TYR A 835 -21.25 -12.49 -14.07
C TYR A 835 -19.78 -12.67 -13.70
N ALA A 836 -18.89 -12.99 -14.65
CA ALA A 836 -17.46 -13.09 -14.38
C ALA A 836 -16.87 -11.74 -13.94
N GLU A 837 -17.25 -10.66 -14.62
CA GLU A 837 -16.88 -9.28 -14.25
C GLU A 837 -17.47 -8.89 -12.90
N ALA A 838 -18.74 -9.18 -12.66
CA ALA A 838 -19.40 -8.88 -11.38
C ALA A 838 -18.77 -9.63 -10.21
N LEU A 839 -18.33 -10.87 -10.41
CA LEU A 839 -17.58 -11.63 -9.41
C LEU A 839 -16.19 -11.04 -9.18
N ALA A 840 -15.47 -10.63 -10.22
CA ALA A 840 -14.16 -10.01 -10.07
C ALA A 840 -14.24 -8.67 -9.32
N GLU A 841 -15.25 -7.84 -9.62
CA GLU A 841 -15.54 -6.59 -8.90
C GLU A 841 -15.85 -6.87 -7.42
N TYR A 842 -16.69 -7.86 -7.15
CA TYR A 842 -16.99 -8.27 -5.78
C TYR A 842 -15.73 -8.74 -5.03
N GLU A 843 -14.92 -9.60 -5.62
CA GLU A 843 -13.68 -10.11 -5.00
C GLU A 843 -12.68 -8.99 -4.69
N ALA A 844 -12.58 -7.99 -5.58
CA ALA A 844 -11.75 -6.82 -5.34
C ALA A 844 -12.31 -5.92 -4.22
N ALA A 845 -13.62 -5.74 -4.16
CA ALA A 845 -14.26 -4.81 -3.23
C ALA A 845 -14.58 -5.41 -1.85
N LYS A 846 -14.67 -6.73 -1.70
CA LYS A 846 -15.20 -7.38 -0.48
C LYS A 846 -14.42 -7.04 0.79
N GLY A 847 -13.08 -6.97 0.70
CA GLY A 847 -12.23 -6.66 1.84
C GLY A 847 -12.43 -5.23 2.35
N ASP A 848 -12.62 -4.27 1.45
CA ASP A 848 -12.88 -2.87 1.79
C ASP A 848 -14.24 -2.70 2.43
N ILE A 849 -15.25 -3.31 1.81
CA ILE A 849 -16.62 -3.30 2.32
C ILE A 849 -16.64 -3.89 3.73
N GLU A 850 -16.01 -5.06 3.96
CA GLU A 850 -15.95 -5.72 5.27
C GLU A 850 -15.40 -4.80 6.37
N ARG A 851 -14.33 -4.05 6.08
CA ARG A 851 -13.70 -3.13 7.03
C ARG A 851 -14.63 -2.01 7.47
N ILE A 852 -15.45 -1.49 6.55
CA ILE A 852 -16.38 -0.39 6.84
C ILE A 852 -17.76 -0.85 7.32
N MET A 853 -18.07 -2.15 7.32
CA MET A 853 -19.39 -2.70 7.69
C MET A 853 -19.92 -2.21 9.04
N ASN A 854 -19.03 -1.97 10.02
CA ASN A 854 -19.39 -1.54 11.37
C ASN A 854 -19.07 -0.07 11.64
N SER A 855 -17.99 0.47 11.08
CA SER A 855 -17.53 1.84 11.31
C SER A 855 -18.28 2.87 10.47
N ASP A 856 -18.50 2.58 9.19
CA ASP A 856 -19.32 3.37 8.26
C ASP A 856 -20.31 2.47 7.53
N TRP A 857 -21.29 1.99 8.28
CA TRP A 857 -22.30 1.07 7.76
C TRP A 857 -23.14 1.69 6.62
N ARG A 858 -23.20 3.03 6.49
CA ARG A 858 -23.97 3.69 5.43
C ARG A 858 -23.23 3.59 4.10
N GLU A 859 -21.94 3.88 4.10
CA GLU A 859 -21.10 3.68 2.91
C GLU A 859 -20.97 2.19 2.58
N ALA A 860 -20.87 1.32 3.59
CA ALA A 860 -20.86 -0.12 3.39
C ALA A 860 -22.16 -0.59 2.70
N ALA A 861 -23.31 -0.13 3.18
CA ALA A 861 -24.59 -0.43 2.56
C ALA A 861 -24.66 0.08 1.13
N LYS A 862 -24.16 1.31 0.87
CA LYS A 862 -24.10 1.90 -0.46
C LYS A 862 -23.31 1.03 -1.43
N ARG A 863 -22.05 0.76 -1.10
CA ARG A 863 -21.18 -0.08 -1.94
C ARG A 863 -21.77 -1.47 -2.16
N LEU A 864 -22.28 -2.10 -1.11
CA LEU A 864 -22.94 -3.41 -1.21
C LEU A 864 -24.15 -3.40 -2.14
N SER A 865 -24.98 -2.36 -2.08
CA SER A 865 -26.11 -2.22 -2.99
C SER A 865 -25.64 -1.99 -4.43
N GLU A 866 -24.59 -1.20 -4.64
CA GLU A 866 -24.11 -0.79 -5.97
C GLU A 866 -23.23 -1.85 -6.67
N LEU A 867 -22.76 -2.87 -5.95
CA LEU A 867 -22.04 -4.01 -6.55
C LEU A 867 -22.83 -4.62 -7.71
N LYS A 868 -22.18 -4.76 -8.87
CA LYS A 868 -22.80 -5.41 -10.05
C LYS A 868 -23.38 -6.78 -9.71
N LEU A 869 -22.69 -7.56 -8.88
CA LEU A 869 -23.15 -8.88 -8.47
C LEU A 869 -24.52 -8.80 -7.79
N ASN A 870 -24.72 -7.84 -6.89
CA ASN A 870 -25.99 -7.66 -6.18
C ASN A 870 -27.07 -7.05 -7.08
N GLN A 871 -26.72 -6.15 -8.01
CA GLN A 871 -27.66 -5.64 -9.01
C GLN A 871 -28.15 -6.74 -9.97
N LEU A 872 -27.30 -7.73 -10.29
CA LEU A 872 -27.65 -8.83 -11.20
C LEU A 872 -28.40 -9.99 -10.52
N THR A 873 -28.25 -10.16 -9.20
CA THR A 873 -28.68 -11.39 -8.50
C THR A 873 -29.74 -11.19 -7.41
N ARG A 874 -30.02 -9.95 -7.01
CA ARG A 874 -31.03 -9.61 -6.00
C ARG A 874 -32.19 -8.90 -6.64
N GLN A 875 -33.38 -9.20 -6.14
CA GLN A 875 -34.61 -8.52 -6.53
C GLN A 875 -34.61 -7.07 -6.03
N LEU A 876 -35.31 -6.22 -6.75
CA LEU A 876 -35.83 -4.95 -6.22
C LEU A 876 -36.98 -5.22 -5.23
N PRO A 877 -37.33 -4.28 -4.34
CA PRO A 877 -38.47 -4.44 -3.43
C PRO A 877 -39.78 -4.72 -4.15
N ILE A 878 -40.07 -3.98 -5.23
CA ILE A 878 -41.25 -4.22 -6.06
C ILE A 878 -41.22 -5.58 -6.75
N GLU A 879 -40.05 -6.08 -7.15
CA GLU A 879 -39.93 -7.38 -7.79
C GLU A 879 -40.19 -8.52 -6.82
N ALA A 880 -39.62 -8.47 -5.61
CA ALA A 880 -39.89 -9.44 -4.57
C ALA A 880 -41.40 -9.47 -4.22
N PHE A 881 -42.02 -8.29 -4.11
CA PHE A 881 -43.45 -8.16 -3.86
C PHE A 881 -44.31 -8.70 -5.02
N TYR A 882 -43.92 -8.40 -6.26
CA TYR A 882 -44.56 -8.91 -7.47
C TYR A 882 -44.54 -10.42 -7.52
N ASP A 883 -43.36 -11.02 -7.34
CA ASP A 883 -43.16 -12.46 -7.47
C ASP A 883 -43.97 -13.24 -6.40
N ILE A 884 -44.03 -12.73 -5.16
CA ILE A 884 -44.88 -13.26 -4.09
C ILE A 884 -46.36 -13.27 -4.51
N LEU A 885 -46.86 -12.14 -5.01
CA LEU A 885 -48.27 -11.98 -5.34
C LEU A 885 -48.71 -12.78 -6.57
N VAL A 886 -47.89 -12.79 -7.62
CA VAL A 886 -48.19 -13.56 -8.84
C VAL A 886 -48.21 -15.05 -8.54
N ARG A 887 -47.25 -15.57 -7.74
CA ARG A 887 -47.26 -16.98 -7.31
C ARG A 887 -48.47 -17.30 -6.43
N LEU A 888 -48.81 -16.46 -5.45
CA LEU A 888 -49.98 -16.66 -4.58
C LEU A 888 -51.31 -16.69 -5.38
N LEU A 889 -51.46 -15.79 -6.35
CA LEU A 889 -52.68 -15.68 -7.13
C LEU A 889 -52.82 -16.80 -8.18
N ASN A 890 -51.69 -17.34 -8.67
CA ASN A 890 -51.71 -18.41 -9.65
C ASN A 890 -51.73 -19.82 -9.03
N ASN A 891 -50.87 -20.05 -8.03
CA ASN A 891 -50.58 -21.38 -7.48
C ASN A 891 -51.11 -21.54 -6.04
N GLY A 892 -51.49 -20.45 -5.36
CA GLY A 892 -51.98 -20.50 -3.97
C GLY A 892 -50.86 -20.62 -2.93
N GLU A 893 -49.60 -20.54 -3.35
CA GLU A 893 -48.42 -20.69 -2.50
C GLU A 893 -47.82 -19.33 -2.12
N ARG A 894 -47.31 -19.22 -0.88
CA ARG A 894 -46.66 -18.01 -0.37
C ARG A 894 -45.14 -18.22 -0.34
N SER A 895 -44.42 -17.50 -1.20
CA SER A 895 -42.96 -17.39 -1.07
C SER A 895 -42.62 -16.54 0.16
N LEU A 896 -41.52 -16.84 0.84
CA LEU A 896 -41.00 -16.03 1.96
C LEU A 896 -42.03 -15.84 3.10
N GLU A 897 -42.86 -16.84 3.39
CA GLU A 897 -43.90 -16.77 4.42
C GLU A 897 -43.32 -16.53 5.84
N LYS A 898 -42.14 -17.11 6.12
CA LYS A 898 -41.49 -17.06 7.45
C LYS A 898 -40.12 -16.41 7.44
N THR A 899 -39.71 -15.87 6.30
CA THR A 899 -38.36 -15.34 6.08
C THR A 899 -38.42 -14.00 5.35
N TYR A 900 -37.33 -13.24 5.48
CA TYR A 900 -37.05 -12.06 4.69
C TYR A 900 -35.98 -12.35 3.66
N THR A 901 -36.09 -11.70 2.49
CA THR A 901 -34.97 -11.53 1.57
C THR A 901 -34.43 -10.12 1.65
N TRP A 902 -33.10 -9.97 1.64
CA TRP A 902 -32.48 -8.69 1.34
C TRP A 902 -32.54 -8.37 -0.15
N THR A 903 -33.01 -7.17 -0.46
CA THR A 903 -33.13 -6.64 -1.84
C THR A 903 -31.90 -5.83 -2.23
N GLY A 904 -31.77 -5.48 -3.52
CA GLY A 904 -30.70 -4.63 -4.04
C GLY A 904 -30.88 -3.12 -3.80
N ARG A 905 -31.81 -2.71 -2.93
CA ARG A 905 -32.17 -1.30 -2.69
C ARG A 905 -31.89 -0.85 -1.27
N ARG A 906 -31.67 0.47 -1.14
CA ARG A 906 -31.53 1.19 0.12
C ARG A 906 -32.65 2.19 0.28
N ILE A 907 -32.99 2.47 1.53
CA ILE A 907 -33.85 3.58 1.91
C ILE A 907 -33.03 4.88 1.94
N SER A 908 -33.70 6.02 1.93
CA SER A 908 -33.09 7.35 2.01
C SER A 908 -32.07 7.51 3.16
N ASP A 909 -32.34 6.94 4.34
CA ASP A 909 -31.44 6.94 5.50
C ASP A 909 -30.23 5.97 5.41
N GLY A 910 -30.15 5.19 4.34
CA GLY A 910 -29.02 4.32 4.00
C GLY A 910 -29.14 2.86 4.40
N LEU A 911 -30.20 2.44 5.09
CA LEU A 911 -30.44 1.01 5.42
C LEU A 911 -30.85 0.20 4.19
N LEU A 912 -30.59 -1.11 4.19
CA LEU A 912 -30.93 -2.02 3.10
C LEU A 912 -32.33 -2.59 3.29
N VAL A 913 -33.13 -2.56 2.21
CA VAL A 913 -34.54 -2.95 2.23
C VAL A 913 -34.67 -4.46 2.26
N VAL A 914 -35.55 -4.96 3.14
CA VAL A 914 -35.96 -6.37 3.22
C VAL A 914 -37.43 -6.51 2.88
N VAL A 915 -37.77 -7.59 2.18
CA VAL A 915 -39.16 -7.95 1.85
C VAL A 915 -39.41 -9.41 2.20
N GLY A 916 -40.52 -9.73 2.85
CA GLY A 916 -40.81 -11.09 3.27
C GLY A 916 -41.92 -11.17 4.32
N LEU A 917 -41.87 -12.20 5.17
CA LEU A 917 -42.93 -12.55 6.13
C LEU A 917 -44.32 -12.51 5.49
N ALA A 918 -44.44 -13.04 4.28
CA ALA A 918 -45.62 -12.86 3.45
C ALA A 918 -46.76 -13.83 3.79
N ASP A 919 -47.16 -13.88 5.05
CA ASP A 919 -48.24 -14.72 5.56
C ASP A 919 -49.64 -14.12 5.27
N ALA A 920 -50.68 -14.62 5.93
CA ALA A 920 -52.05 -14.15 5.74
C ALA A 920 -52.24 -12.65 6.03
N ASP A 921 -51.39 -12.04 6.85
CA ASP A 921 -51.42 -10.62 7.17
C ASP A 921 -50.74 -9.75 6.09
N GLY A 922 -50.08 -10.36 5.10
CA GLY A 922 -49.48 -9.69 3.95
C GLY A 922 -47.95 -9.60 4.03
N ALA A 923 -47.29 -9.31 2.91
CA ALA A 923 -45.84 -9.12 2.89
C ALA A 923 -45.44 -7.87 3.69
N ASP A 924 -44.42 -8.03 4.52
CA ASP A 924 -43.83 -6.95 5.30
C ASP A 924 -42.58 -6.38 4.60
N VAL A 925 -42.39 -5.08 4.76
CA VAL A 925 -41.28 -4.30 4.17
C VAL A 925 -40.54 -3.62 5.31
N GLY A 926 -39.33 -4.11 5.56
CA GLY A 926 -38.45 -3.59 6.59
C GLY A 926 -37.18 -2.98 6.01
N ALA A 927 -36.33 -2.48 6.90
CA ALA A 927 -34.99 -2.07 6.56
C ALA A 927 -34.00 -2.49 7.66
N SER A 928 -32.79 -2.86 7.28
CA SER A 928 -31.77 -3.30 8.23
C SER A 928 -30.38 -2.84 7.84
N ARG A 929 -29.49 -2.74 8.85
CA ARG A 929 -28.08 -2.44 8.62
C ARG A 929 -27.40 -3.61 7.92
N PRO A 930 -26.41 -3.36 7.06
CA PRO A 930 -25.72 -4.42 6.30
C PRO A 930 -25.07 -5.47 7.23
N GLY A 931 -24.68 -5.10 8.45
CA GLY A 931 -24.10 -6.00 9.44
C GLY A 931 -25.08 -6.93 10.19
N ALA A 932 -26.40 -6.79 10.00
CA ALA A 932 -27.39 -7.56 10.75
C ALA A 932 -27.39 -9.05 10.39
N ARG A 933 -27.61 -9.92 11.38
CA ARG A 933 -27.55 -11.39 11.24
C ARG A 933 -28.77 -12.06 11.89
N TYR A 934 -29.94 -11.95 11.28
CA TYR A 934 -31.16 -12.54 11.84
C TYR A 934 -31.41 -13.95 11.30
N GLY A 935 -31.92 -14.84 12.15
CA GLY A 935 -32.21 -16.24 11.79
C GLY A 935 -33.31 -16.43 10.75
N TYR A 936 -34.11 -15.40 10.50
CA TYR A 936 -35.16 -15.38 9.48
C TYR A 936 -34.79 -14.52 8.25
N LEU A 937 -33.60 -13.92 8.21
CA LEU A 937 -33.17 -13.02 7.13
C LEU A 937 -32.13 -13.71 6.25
N GLY A 938 -32.49 -13.99 5.00
CA GLY A 938 -31.64 -14.63 3.99
C GLY A 938 -31.64 -13.87 2.66
N VAL A 939 -31.29 -14.57 1.57
CA VAL A 939 -31.35 -14.02 0.21
C VAL A 939 -32.11 -14.94 -0.73
N SER A 940 -33.05 -14.36 -1.48
CA SER A 940 -33.71 -14.95 -2.64
C SER A 940 -32.90 -14.62 -3.88
N PHE A 941 -32.42 -15.64 -4.59
CA PHE A 941 -31.68 -15.47 -5.84
C PHE A 941 -32.64 -15.19 -7.00
N SER A 942 -32.36 -14.13 -7.76
CA SER A 942 -33.12 -13.72 -8.95
C SER A 942 -32.16 -13.26 -10.04
N ARG A 943 -32.31 -13.76 -11.27
CA ARG A 943 -31.58 -13.25 -12.43
C ARG A 943 -32.53 -12.94 -13.59
N SER A 944 -32.35 -11.78 -14.20
CA SER A 944 -32.99 -11.37 -15.45
C SER A 944 -31.92 -11.06 -16.48
N ARG A 945 -32.27 -11.14 -17.77
CA ARG A 945 -31.39 -10.79 -18.89
C ARG A 945 -32.13 -9.93 -19.90
#